data_AF-A0A498IDZ8-F1
#
_entry.id   AF-A0A498IDZ8-F1
#
_cell.length_a   1.000
_cell.length_b   1.000
_cell.length_c   1.000
_cell.angle_alpha   90.00
_cell.angle_beta   90.00
_cell.angle_gamma   90.00
#
_symmetry.space_group_name_H-M   'P 1'
#
loop_
_entity.id
_entity.type
_entity.pdbx_description
1 polymer ?
#
loop_
_entity_poly.entity_id
_entity_poly.type
_entity_poly.pdbx_seq_one_letter_code
_entity_poly.pdbx_strand_id
1 'polypeptide(L)'
;MGTLTSCTFSTLDFNFTLKTREIPRLPFPRKPSSKKNSCFFCSRASVNTQSICWVPRRNFGRFKCHSSSDNGDGEGDVESSSGSGSSRNESTDPTTAATTTEVDEDNIRSNKYDSERPSVSSRPPTISPLGPAYNNFQVDSFKLMELLGPEKVDPADVKLIKEALFGYSTFWVTKEEPFGDLGEGILFLGNLRGKREEVFAKFQSLLAEVTGNKYNLFMVEEPNAEDLDPRGGPRVSFGLLRKEVSEPGPTTLWQYVIAFLLFLLTIGSSVELGIASQINRLPPEVVKYFTDPNAVDPPDMELLFPYVDSALPVAYGVLGVLLFHEVGHFVAAFPKKVKLSIPFFIPNITLGSFGSITQFKSILPDRSTKVDISLAGPFAGATLSLSMFAAGLLLSSNPNATGELVQVPSMLFQGSLLLGLISRATLGYAYVLPLPLSMHAATVPIHPLMIAGWCGLTTTAFNMLPVGCLDGGRAVQGAFGKNALNAFGLTTYTMLGLGVLGGPLSLPWGLYVLICQRTPEKPCLNDVTEVGTWRKTVVTVAVFLVVLTLLPVWDELAEELAGASRMQQTQPPTPPSKRNHSPSLLFQCSDLILPWLTPQELATVSLTCTALRAISTSITLRRASDASRSLEPHPIPFRNSVDRHPYAFFIYTPSQTPPSSSRFPLRQSWGSGCSAQGPNSAGEIGVETVRLVDELGEGAAGCDCETCGEEGGGCPCSEFGGFDGVVSECGLGCGCGLDCGNRVSQRGIEVRLKIVRDRTKGWSLYADQFIPKGRFVCEYAGELLTTKEARLRQQVYDEFASDGNFSPALLVVREHLPSRKACLRYNIDATRVGNVARFINHSCDGGNLFTTLVRSSGALLPRLCFFSSEDIQEDEELTFSYGEVTLRSKGLKCFCGSSCCLGRLPAEQT
;
A
#
# COMPACT_ATOMS: atom_id res chain seq x y z
N MET A 1 -7.15 -6.36 26.48
CA MET A 1 -6.88 -5.31 27.48
C MET A 1 -8.21 -4.86 28.05
N GLY A 2 -8.28 -4.55 29.35
CA GLY A 2 -9.33 -3.68 29.86
C GLY A 2 -8.99 -2.22 29.56
N THR A 3 -10.00 -1.37 29.37
CA THR A 3 -9.83 0.07 29.13
C THR A 3 -9.68 0.83 30.43
N LEU A 4 -8.75 1.79 30.49
CA LEU A 4 -8.86 2.95 31.38
C LEU A 4 -8.64 4.22 30.57
N THR A 5 -9.69 5.04 30.55
CA THR A 5 -9.71 6.40 30.00
C THR A 5 -9.61 7.43 31.12
N SER A 6 -9.28 8.68 30.74
CA SER A 6 -9.34 9.90 31.57
C SER A 6 -8.50 9.96 32.85
N CYS A 7 -7.52 10.85 32.85
CA CYS A 7 -7.28 11.80 33.94
C CYS A 7 -6.91 13.16 33.32
N THR A 8 -7.22 14.24 34.03
CA THR A 8 -7.09 15.62 33.53
C THR A 8 -5.71 16.21 33.78
N PHE A 9 -5.27 17.12 32.90
CA PHE A 9 -4.07 17.91 33.13
C PHE A 9 -4.27 18.87 34.31
N SER A 10 -3.33 18.84 35.26
CA SER A 10 -3.12 19.87 36.28
C SER A 10 -1.73 20.49 36.09
N THR A 11 -1.65 21.82 36.21
CA THR A 11 -0.43 22.60 35.97
C THR A 11 0.45 22.63 37.22
N LEU A 12 1.75 22.34 37.08
CA LEU A 12 2.75 22.49 38.13
C LEU A 12 3.93 23.32 37.62
N ASP A 13 4.17 24.47 38.26
CA ASP A 13 5.30 25.36 37.97
C ASP A 13 6.61 24.84 38.57
N PHE A 14 7.62 24.64 37.72
CA PHE A 14 8.97 24.24 38.16
C PHE A 14 9.90 25.45 38.35
N ASN A 15 9.86 26.03 39.54
CA ASN A 15 10.80 27.07 39.97
C ASN A 15 12.21 26.49 40.27
N PHE A 16 13.03 26.31 39.24
CA PHE A 16 14.42 25.86 39.38
C PHE A 16 15.32 26.95 39.98
N THR A 17 15.78 26.75 41.22
CA THR A 17 16.86 27.54 41.83
C THR A 17 18.21 26.85 41.66
N LEU A 18 19.02 27.29 40.68
CA LEU A 18 20.39 26.80 40.53
C LEU A 18 21.27 27.22 41.71
N LYS A 19 21.83 26.23 42.43
CA LYS A 19 23.06 26.42 43.22
C LYS A 19 24.27 26.02 42.38
N THR A 20 25.01 27.02 41.91
CA THR A 20 26.34 26.81 41.31
C THR A 20 27.32 26.31 42.37
N ARG A 21 28.23 25.41 41.97
CA ARG A 21 29.37 24.98 42.78
C ARG A 21 30.60 24.92 41.88
N GLU A 22 31.65 25.65 42.25
CA GLU A 22 32.80 25.88 41.38
C GLU A 22 33.74 24.67 41.27
N ILE A 23 34.42 24.56 40.13
CA ILE A 23 35.48 23.56 39.88
C ILE A 23 36.80 24.32 39.67
N PRO A 24 37.87 24.04 40.44
CA PRO A 24 39.14 24.74 40.31
C PRO A 24 39.88 24.34 39.02
N ARG A 25 40.48 25.33 38.34
CA ARG A 25 41.33 25.15 37.16
C ARG A 25 42.81 25.14 37.54
N LEU A 26 43.64 24.34 36.86
CA LEU A 26 45.10 24.47 36.69
C LEU A 26 45.53 23.61 35.45
N PRO A 27 46.73 23.74 34.84
CA PRO A 27 46.77 24.26 33.47
C PRO A 27 47.48 23.37 32.41
N PHE A 28 47.25 23.70 31.13
CA PHE A 28 47.97 23.16 29.97
C PHE A 28 49.41 23.70 29.85
N PRO A 29 50.41 22.83 29.57
CA PRO A 29 51.67 23.23 28.92
C PRO A 29 51.54 23.26 27.37
N ARG A 30 52.47 23.94 26.70
CA ARG A 30 52.46 24.22 25.24
C ARG A 30 53.24 23.19 24.41
N LYS A 31 52.94 23.10 23.11
CA LYS A 31 53.79 22.47 22.08
C LYS A 31 55.18 23.11 22.00
N PRO A 32 56.18 22.36 21.53
CA PRO A 32 56.94 22.80 20.35
C PRO A 32 56.93 21.75 19.22
N SER A 33 57.60 22.06 18.10
CA SER A 33 57.69 21.24 16.88
C SER A 33 59.14 20.97 16.48
N SER A 34 59.41 19.88 15.74
CA SER A 34 60.41 19.85 14.66
C SER A 34 60.22 18.60 13.77
N LYS A 35 61.27 18.13 13.07
CA LYS A 35 61.18 17.35 11.81
C LYS A 35 62.05 16.07 11.79
N LYS A 36 61.67 15.16 10.88
CA LYS A 36 62.49 14.20 10.09
C LYS A 36 62.92 12.83 10.66
N ASN A 37 62.71 11.84 9.78
CA ASN A 37 63.58 10.71 9.39
C ASN A 37 63.78 9.46 10.28
N SER A 38 63.13 8.37 9.81
CA SER A 38 63.69 7.03 9.52
C SER A 38 64.47 6.22 10.58
N CYS A 39 63.90 5.05 10.89
CA CYS A 39 64.54 3.72 11.01
C CYS A 39 65.89 3.56 11.77
N PHE A 40 65.86 2.73 12.82
CA PHE A 40 66.71 1.53 12.86
C PHE A 40 66.00 0.39 13.64
N PHE A 41 66.58 -0.81 13.66
CA PHE A 41 65.87 -2.09 13.90
C PHE A 41 66.51 -2.95 15.02
N CYS A 42 65.73 -3.91 15.52
CA CYS A 42 66.14 -5.24 16.04
C CYS A 42 66.39 -5.49 17.55
N SER A 43 66.23 -6.79 17.90
CA SER A 43 66.45 -7.48 19.18
C SER A 43 65.35 -7.26 20.24
N ARG A 44 64.67 -8.27 20.81
CA ARG A 44 64.82 -9.75 20.84
C ARG A 44 63.45 -10.34 21.27
N ALA A 45 62.92 -11.52 20.92
CA ALA A 45 63.29 -12.70 20.10
C ALA A 45 62.01 -13.14 19.28
N SER A 46 61.80 -14.27 18.58
CA SER A 46 62.30 -15.67 18.54
C SER A 46 61.91 -16.55 19.75
N VAL A 47 61.44 -17.81 19.66
CA VAL A 47 61.20 -18.80 18.56
C VAL A 47 59.88 -19.58 18.96
N ASN A 48 59.11 -20.31 18.15
CA ASN A 48 59.43 -21.11 16.95
C ASN A 48 58.19 -21.44 16.07
N THR A 49 58.33 -21.31 14.75
CA THR A 49 57.51 -21.98 13.73
C THR A 49 58.33 -22.18 12.44
N GLN A 50 58.24 -23.36 11.83
CA GLN A 50 58.69 -23.66 10.47
C GLN A 50 57.60 -24.53 9.81
N SER A 51 57.07 -24.32 8.60
CA SER A 51 57.50 -23.66 7.35
C SER A 51 58.26 -24.57 6.37
N ILE A 52 57.56 -25.03 5.32
CA ILE A 52 58.15 -25.34 4.01
C ILE A 52 57.21 -24.72 2.94
N CYS A 53 57.80 -24.18 1.87
CA CYS A 53 57.12 -23.57 0.72
C CYS A 53 57.72 -24.14 -0.57
N TRP A 54 56.94 -24.27 -1.66
CA TRP A 54 57.48 -24.64 -2.98
C TRP A 54 56.83 -23.89 -4.15
N VAL A 55 57.61 -23.83 -5.23
CA VAL A 55 57.48 -22.91 -6.38
C VAL A 55 56.68 -23.54 -7.54
N PRO A 56 55.88 -22.77 -8.31
CA PRO A 56 55.08 -23.31 -9.41
C PRO A 56 55.91 -23.77 -10.64
N ARG A 57 55.40 -24.78 -11.35
CA ARG A 57 55.83 -25.13 -12.72
C ARG A 57 54.66 -25.52 -13.62
N ARG A 58 54.79 -25.19 -14.91
CA ARG A 58 53.91 -25.62 -16.01
C ARG A 58 54.04 -27.12 -16.28
N ASN A 59 52.98 -27.75 -16.81
CA ASN A 59 53.14 -28.65 -17.96
C ASN A 59 51.88 -28.68 -18.85
N PHE A 60 51.95 -29.33 -20.01
CA PHE A 60 51.03 -29.10 -21.15
C PHE A 60 50.48 -30.42 -21.75
N GLY A 61 49.23 -30.39 -22.26
CA GLY A 61 48.62 -31.48 -23.05
C GLY A 61 47.91 -32.58 -22.24
N ARG A 62 47.12 -33.48 -22.88
CA ARG A 62 46.78 -33.60 -24.32
C ARG A 62 45.46 -34.39 -24.50
N PHE A 63 44.78 -34.15 -25.62
CA PHE A 63 43.60 -34.86 -26.16
C PHE A 63 43.43 -36.35 -25.81
N LYS A 64 42.17 -36.78 -25.62
CA LYS A 64 41.54 -37.80 -26.49
C LYS A 64 40.01 -37.79 -26.44
N CYS A 65 39.38 -38.25 -27.53
CA CYS A 65 37.94 -38.48 -27.69
C CYS A 65 37.68 -39.98 -27.89
N HIS A 66 36.48 -40.47 -27.55
CA HIS A 66 35.66 -41.55 -28.18
C HIS A 66 34.30 -41.52 -27.43
N SER A 67 33.07 -41.60 -27.96
CA SER A 67 32.44 -42.07 -29.22
C SER A 67 31.84 -43.49 -29.17
N SER A 68 30.51 -43.59 -29.24
CA SER A 68 29.65 -44.75 -29.64
C SER A 68 28.27 -44.66 -28.93
N SER A 69 27.11 -45.02 -29.49
CA SER A 69 26.68 -45.22 -30.90
C SER A 69 25.14 -45.44 -30.94
N ASP A 70 24.55 -45.44 -32.15
CA ASP A 70 23.28 -46.11 -32.55
C ASP A 70 21.92 -45.56 -32.03
N ASN A 71 20.77 -45.64 -32.74
CA ASN A 71 20.44 -45.78 -34.18
C ASN A 71 18.95 -45.42 -34.46
N GLY A 72 18.55 -45.30 -35.74
CA GLY A 72 17.17 -45.06 -36.22
C GLY A 72 17.01 -43.65 -36.84
N ASP A 73 16.96 -43.41 -38.16
CA ASP A 73 16.14 -43.95 -39.28
C ASP A 73 14.69 -43.38 -39.29
N GLY A 74 14.17 -42.80 -40.39
CA GLY A 74 14.75 -42.51 -41.71
C GLY A 74 13.78 -41.77 -42.66
N GLU A 75 14.19 -41.56 -43.93
CA GLU A 75 13.40 -41.01 -45.08
C GLU A 75 12.90 -39.55 -44.89
N GLY A 76 12.51 -38.71 -45.86
CA GLY A 76 12.07 -38.75 -47.28
C GLY A 76 11.00 -37.62 -47.39
N ASP A 77 10.84 -36.77 -48.41
CA ASP A 77 11.24 -36.77 -49.82
C ASP A 77 11.43 -35.34 -50.40
N VAL A 78 11.64 -35.25 -51.72
CA VAL A 78 11.82 -34.04 -52.54
C VAL A 78 10.51 -33.65 -53.25
N GLU A 79 10.17 -32.35 -53.35
CA GLU A 79 9.77 -31.75 -54.65
C GLU A 79 9.73 -30.21 -54.70
N SER A 80 9.58 -29.68 -55.92
CA SER A 80 9.75 -28.28 -56.31
C SER A 80 8.49 -27.69 -56.95
N SER A 81 8.33 -26.36 -56.91
CA SER A 81 7.54 -25.65 -57.93
C SER A 81 8.08 -24.24 -58.19
N SER A 82 7.79 -23.69 -59.38
CA SER A 82 8.42 -22.49 -59.93
C SER A 82 7.41 -21.62 -60.70
N GLY A 83 7.67 -20.30 -60.79
CA GLY A 83 6.83 -19.37 -61.55
C GLY A 83 7.35 -17.93 -61.60
N SER A 84 7.92 -17.57 -62.76
CA SER A 84 7.68 -16.33 -63.54
C SER A 84 7.08 -15.10 -62.83
N GLY A 85 7.64 -13.88 -62.91
CA GLY A 85 7.96 -13.13 -64.15
C GLY A 85 6.90 -12.01 -64.32
N SER A 86 7.22 -10.74 -64.60
CA SER A 86 7.95 -10.19 -65.75
C SER A 86 8.49 -8.76 -65.47
N SER A 87 9.23 -8.17 -66.41
CA SER A 87 9.92 -6.88 -66.32
C SER A 87 9.34 -5.75 -67.21
N ARG A 88 9.64 -4.49 -66.84
CA ARG A 88 10.02 -3.30 -67.66
C ARG A 88 9.97 -2.06 -66.73
N ASN A 89 10.95 -1.14 -66.68
CA ASN A 89 11.52 -0.24 -67.71
C ASN A 89 10.48 0.78 -68.23
N GLU A 90 10.79 2.07 -68.43
CA GLU A 90 12.11 2.69 -68.70
C GLU A 90 12.26 4.16 -68.19
N SER A 91 13.41 4.76 -68.52
CA SER A 91 13.96 6.11 -68.23
C SER A 91 13.05 7.33 -68.57
N THR A 92 13.36 8.60 -68.24
CA THR A 92 14.64 9.33 -68.50
C THR A 92 14.79 10.67 -67.74
N ASP A 93 16.04 11.09 -67.58
CA ASP A 93 16.62 12.35 -67.05
C ASP A 93 16.65 13.51 -68.11
N PRO A 94 17.24 14.72 -67.91
CA PRO A 94 17.64 15.46 -66.68
C PRO A 94 17.38 17.02 -66.69
N THR A 95 17.78 17.71 -65.61
CA THR A 95 18.27 19.14 -65.52
C THR A 95 17.37 20.34 -65.89
N THR A 96 17.35 21.38 -65.02
CA THR A 96 18.04 22.70 -65.18
C THR A 96 17.81 23.57 -63.91
N ALA A 97 18.54 24.69 -63.72
CA ALA A 97 18.55 25.54 -62.51
C ALA A 97 18.04 26.99 -62.77
N ALA A 98 18.35 27.94 -61.85
CA ALA A 98 18.23 29.43 -61.95
C ALA A 98 16.83 30.07 -61.76
N THR A 99 16.63 31.31 -61.24
CA THR A 99 17.29 32.14 -60.17
C THR A 99 16.29 33.27 -59.73
N THR A 100 16.51 33.91 -58.56
CA THR A 100 16.17 35.32 -58.16
C THR A 100 15.08 36.17 -58.86
N THR A 101 14.29 36.91 -58.07
CA THR A 101 14.42 38.40 -57.90
C THR A 101 13.56 38.96 -56.75
N GLU A 102 13.94 40.14 -56.24
CA GLU A 102 13.25 40.98 -55.22
C GLU A 102 12.38 42.08 -55.88
N VAL A 103 11.56 42.83 -55.11
CA VAL A 103 11.18 44.26 -55.30
C VAL A 103 10.30 44.76 -54.12
N ASP A 104 10.34 46.07 -53.85
CA ASP A 104 9.84 46.77 -52.66
C ASP A 104 8.35 47.28 -52.68
N GLU A 105 7.97 47.97 -51.57
CA GLU A 105 6.97 49.04 -51.29
C GLU A 105 5.85 49.40 -52.34
N ASP A 106 4.66 49.95 -52.00
CA ASP A 106 4.42 51.08 -51.07
C ASP A 106 2.91 51.38 -50.73
N ASN A 107 2.68 51.96 -49.52
CA ASN A 107 1.66 52.93 -49.03
C ASN A 107 0.08 52.86 -49.13
N ILE A 108 -0.53 53.84 -48.40
CA ILE A 108 -1.92 54.42 -48.43
C ILE A 108 -2.97 53.88 -47.40
N ARG A 109 -3.80 54.65 -46.64
CA ARG A 109 -3.78 56.05 -46.07
C ARG A 109 -5.02 56.39 -45.16
N SER A 110 -4.84 56.97 -43.95
CA SER A 110 -5.78 57.85 -43.14
C SER A 110 -7.17 57.32 -42.65
N ASN A 111 -7.91 57.84 -41.63
CA ASN A 111 -7.89 59.01 -40.70
C ASN A 111 -8.19 58.54 -39.24
N LYS A 112 -7.73 59.12 -38.10
CA LYS A 112 -7.99 60.42 -37.39
C LYS A 112 -9.48 60.60 -36.96
N TYR A 113 -9.86 60.84 -35.68
CA TYR A 113 -9.58 62.03 -34.83
C TYR A 113 -9.61 61.83 -33.28
N ASP A 114 -8.67 62.51 -32.61
CA ASP A 114 -8.62 63.29 -31.33
C ASP A 114 -9.56 62.90 -30.15
N SER A 115 -9.17 62.77 -28.85
CA SER A 115 -8.16 63.36 -27.93
C SER A 115 -8.58 64.61 -27.12
N GLU A 116 -8.71 64.50 -25.79
CA GLU A 116 -8.39 65.58 -24.81
C GLU A 116 -8.31 65.10 -23.33
N ARG A 117 -7.57 65.83 -22.46
CA ARG A 117 -7.43 65.64 -20.98
C ARG A 117 -6.66 66.83 -20.35
N PRO A 118 -7.07 67.38 -19.19
CA PRO A 118 -6.05 67.88 -18.23
C PRO A 118 -6.35 67.78 -16.69
N SER A 119 -5.30 67.40 -15.94
CA SER A 119 -4.82 67.90 -14.62
C SER A 119 -5.67 68.14 -13.33
N VAL A 120 -5.29 67.39 -12.27
CA VAL A 120 -4.78 67.85 -10.94
C VAL A 120 -5.71 68.34 -9.78
N SER A 121 -5.71 67.54 -8.69
CA SER A 121 -5.72 67.87 -7.23
C SER A 121 -6.86 68.62 -6.51
N SER A 122 -7.62 67.90 -5.66
CA SER A 122 -7.86 68.21 -4.22
C SER A 122 -8.71 67.12 -3.52
N ARG A 123 -8.96 67.21 -2.20
CA ARG A 123 -9.58 66.16 -1.33
C ARG A 123 -10.28 66.81 -0.12
N PRO A 124 -11.36 66.25 0.50
CA PRO A 124 -12.33 65.21 0.09
C PRO A 124 -13.77 65.81 -0.09
N PRO A 125 -14.86 65.02 -0.26
CA PRO A 125 -15.54 64.35 0.87
C PRO A 125 -16.03 62.90 0.58
N THR A 126 -16.68 62.30 1.58
CA THR A 126 -17.18 60.91 1.65
C THR A 126 -18.41 60.62 0.77
N ILE A 127 -18.50 59.42 0.17
CA ILE A 127 -19.69 58.54 0.05
C ILE A 127 -19.30 57.24 -0.70
N SER A 128 -19.82 56.08 -0.27
CA SER A 128 -19.68 54.76 -0.94
C SER A 128 -20.81 54.56 -1.95
N PRO A 129 -20.63 53.83 -3.09
CA PRO A 129 -20.83 52.36 -3.06
C PRO A 129 -20.07 51.50 -4.12
N LEU A 130 -20.16 50.17 -3.92
CA LEU A 130 -20.09 49.05 -4.90
C LEU A 130 -19.01 48.98 -6.02
N GLY A 131 -17.96 48.18 -5.75
CA GLY A 131 -17.29 47.27 -6.70
C GLY A 131 -16.39 47.84 -7.81
N PRO A 132 -15.80 46.99 -8.68
CA PRO A 132 -15.41 45.59 -8.46
C PRO A 132 -13.91 45.34 -8.77
N ALA A 133 -13.26 44.37 -8.10
CA ALA A 133 -11.93 43.91 -8.52
C ALA A 133 -11.61 42.46 -8.10
N TYR A 134 -11.07 41.72 -9.06
CA TYR A 134 -10.36 40.46 -8.89
C TYR A 134 -9.21 40.58 -7.87
N ASN A 135 -9.16 39.69 -6.87
CA ASN A 135 -8.15 38.63 -6.79
C ASN A 135 -8.13 37.97 -5.40
N ASN A 136 -8.56 36.71 -5.32
CA ASN A 136 -7.88 35.60 -4.61
C ASN A 136 -8.72 34.32 -4.73
N PHE A 137 -8.90 33.84 -5.96
CA PHE A 137 -9.35 32.46 -6.19
C PHE A 137 -8.16 31.52 -5.98
N GLN A 138 -7.69 31.43 -4.72
CA GLN A 138 -6.61 30.54 -4.33
C GLN A 138 -7.18 29.13 -4.20
N VAL A 139 -7.35 28.48 -5.35
CA VAL A 139 -7.71 27.06 -5.46
C VAL A 139 -6.81 26.26 -4.53
N ASP A 140 -7.40 25.39 -3.70
CA ASP A 140 -6.63 24.51 -2.85
C ASP A 140 -5.95 23.44 -3.73
N SER A 141 -4.75 23.78 -4.22
CA SER A 141 -4.14 23.15 -5.39
C SER A 141 -3.89 21.66 -5.20
N PHE A 142 -3.73 21.20 -3.96
CA PHE A 142 -3.62 19.77 -3.63
C PHE A 142 -4.88 19.00 -4.05
N LYS A 143 -6.08 19.50 -3.73
CA LYS A 143 -7.35 18.83 -3.99
C LYS A 143 -7.69 18.80 -5.49
N LEU A 144 -7.25 19.81 -6.24
CA LEU A 144 -7.36 19.82 -7.71
C LEU A 144 -6.31 18.92 -8.38
N MET A 145 -5.07 18.88 -7.88
CA MET A 145 -4.02 17.96 -8.36
C MET A 145 -4.37 16.49 -8.09
N GLU A 146 -5.09 16.17 -7.00
CA GLU A 146 -5.54 14.81 -6.71
C GLU A 146 -6.59 14.33 -7.74
N LEU A 147 -7.45 15.24 -8.24
CA LEU A 147 -8.43 14.96 -9.30
C LEU A 147 -7.84 14.95 -10.73
N LEU A 148 -6.79 15.72 -10.99
CA LEU A 148 -6.14 15.82 -12.31
C LEU A 148 -4.96 14.82 -12.47
N GLY A 149 -4.48 14.25 -11.37
CA GLY A 149 -3.15 13.65 -11.27
C GLY A 149 -2.05 14.71 -11.15
N PRO A 150 -0.86 14.34 -10.64
CA PRO A 150 0.27 15.27 -10.58
C PRO A 150 0.66 15.75 -11.98
N GLU A 151 1.14 17.00 -12.05
CA GLU A 151 1.48 17.65 -13.32
C GLU A 151 2.50 16.81 -14.11
N LYS A 152 2.10 16.34 -15.29
CA LYS A 152 2.93 15.47 -16.13
C LYS A 152 4.22 16.16 -16.56
N VAL A 153 5.23 15.38 -16.94
CA VAL A 153 6.46 15.92 -17.54
C VAL A 153 6.09 16.80 -18.75
N ASP A 154 6.61 18.03 -18.80
CA ASP A 154 6.23 19.02 -19.80
C ASP A 154 6.59 18.53 -21.22
N PRO A 155 5.65 18.45 -22.19
CA PRO A 155 5.91 17.87 -23.51
C PRO A 155 6.89 18.70 -24.37
N ALA A 156 7.22 19.93 -23.95
CA ALA A 156 8.32 20.70 -24.50
C ALA A 156 9.67 20.19 -23.96
N ASP A 157 9.83 20.11 -22.63
CA ASP A 157 11.03 19.57 -21.98
C ASP A 157 11.30 18.13 -22.43
N VAL A 158 10.27 17.30 -22.65
CA VAL A 158 10.43 15.93 -23.20
C VAL A 158 11.14 15.92 -24.56
N LYS A 159 10.80 16.83 -25.48
CA LYS A 159 11.47 16.91 -26.79
C LYS A 159 12.93 17.35 -26.65
N LEU A 160 13.14 18.39 -25.85
CA LEU A 160 14.45 18.96 -25.57
C LEU A 160 15.38 17.96 -24.83
N ILE A 161 14.83 17.14 -23.92
CA ILE A 161 15.53 16.01 -23.29
C ILE A 161 15.87 14.93 -24.32
N LYS A 162 14.96 14.57 -25.23
CA LYS A 162 15.25 13.57 -26.28
C LYS A 162 16.41 14.00 -27.17
N GLU A 163 16.37 15.23 -27.66
CA GLU A 163 17.37 15.80 -28.57
C GLU A 163 18.75 15.96 -27.91
N ALA A 164 18.80 16.20 -26.60
CA ALA A 164 20.05 16.37 -25.86
C ALA A 164 20.66 15.07 -25.30
N LEU A 165 19.85 14.10 -24.85
CA LEU A 165 20.34 12.85 -24.24
C LEU A 165 20.43 11.70 -25.24
N PHE A 166 19.38 11.48 -26.05
CA PHE A 166 19.25 10.29 -26.87
C PHE A 166 19.87 10.50 -28.26
N GLY A 167 20.65 9.53 -28.70
CA GLY A 167 21.45 9.68 -29.92
C GLY A 167 22.14 8.40 -30.34
N TYR A 168 22.68 8.42 -31.55
CA TYR A 168 23.20 7.24 -32.24
C TYR A 168 24.27 6.44 -31.44
N SER A 169 25.04 7.12 -30.60
CA SER A 169 26.10 6.51 -29.78
C SER A 169 25.71 6.17 -28.33
N THR A 170 24.52 6.54 -27.86
CA THR A 170 24.10 6.39 -26.45
C THR A 170 22.95 5.40 -26.28
N PHE A 171 21.73 5.82 -26.58
CA PHE A 171 20.49 5.05 -26.52
C PHE A 171 19.56 5.55 -27.63
N TRP A 172 18.97 4.61 -28.36
CA TRP A 172 18.05 4.92 -29.46
C TRP A 172 16.61 4.60 -29.04
N VAL A 173 15.81 5.63 -28.76
CA VAL A 173 14.40 5.49 -28.37
C VAL A 173 13.59 4.91 -29.53
N THR A 174 12.74 3.93 -29.24
CA THR A 174 11.79 3.31 -30.18
C THR A 174 10.33 3.57 -29.81
N LYS A 175 10.03 3.72 -28.51
CA LYS A 175 8.67 3.91 -27.99
C LYS A 175 8.69 4.72 -26.68
N GLU A 176 7.59 5.40 -26.40
CA GLU A 176 7.31 6.05 -25.11
C GLU A 176 6.09 5.40 -24.45
N GLU A 177 6.17 5.20 -23.14
CA GLU A 177 5.07 4.71 -22.30
C GLU A 177 4.95 5.56 -21.01
N PRO A 178 3.78 5.60 -20.35
CA PRO A 178 3.64 6.27 -19.06
C PRO A 178 4.43 5.55 -17.96
N PHE A 179 5.03 6.32 -17.04
CA PHE A 179 5.87 5.80 -15.95
C PHE A 179 5.41 6.29 -14.57
N GLY A 180 5.74 5.56 -13.51
CA GLY A 180 5.22 5.78 -12.15
C GLY A 180 3.80 5.23 -11.96
N ASP A 181 3.40 5.00 -10.69
CA ASP A 181 2.19 4.24 -10.35
C ASP A 181 0.87 4.87 -10.87
N LEU A 182 0.84 6.18 -11.16
CA LEU A 182 -0.30 6.88 -11.76
C LEU A 182 -0.11 7.26 -13.24
N GLY A 183 1.09 7.08 -13.81
CA GLY A 183 1.47 7.61 -15.14
C GLY A 183 1.89 9.08 -15.10
N GLU A 184 2.71 9.42 -14.11
CA GLU A 184 3.19 10.75 -13.73
C GLU A 184 4.43 11.16 -14.55
N GLY A 185 5.24 10.15 -14.89
CA GLY A 185 6.46 10.23 -15.67
C GLY A 185 6.32 9.61 -17.06
N ILE A 186 7.46 9.53 -17.77
CA ILE A 186 7.57 8.90 -19.09
C ILE A 186 8.71 7.87 -19.06
N LEU A 187 8.46 6.69 -19.65
CA LEU A 187 9.43 5.63 -19.88
C LEU A 187 9.86 5.65 -21.35
N PHE A 188 11.15 5.84 -21.58
CA PHE A 188 11.78 5.75 -22.89
C PHE A 188 12.27 4.31 -23.12
N LEU A 189 11.56 3.58 -23.97
CA LEU A 189 11.95 2.24 -24.43
C LEU A 189 12.82 2.37 -25.68
N GLY A 190 13.77 1.47 -25.88
CA GLY A 190 14.75 1.62 -26.95
C GLY A 190 15.90 0.62 -26.93
N ASN A 191 16.92 0.92 -27.73
CA ASN A 191 18.11 0.09 -27.90
C ASN A 191 19.36 0.80 -27.40
N LEU A 192 20.00 0.23 -26.37
CA LEU A 192 21.25 0.70 -25.80
C LEU A 192 22.42 0.50 -26.78
N ARG A 193 23.27 1.52 -26.93
CA ARG A 193 24.39 1.54 -27.89
C ARG A 193 25.77 1.45 -27.20
N GLY A 194 25.92 2.05 -26.02
CA GLY A 194 27.13 1.95 -25.16
C GLY A 194 27.02 0.90 -24.03
N LYS A 195 27.86 1.03 -22.99
CA LYS A 195 27.65 0.32 -21.70
C LYS A 195 26.65 1.09 -20.85
N ARG A 196 25.76 0.39 -20.13
CA ARG A 196 24.65 1.02 -19.38
C ARG A 196 25.15 2.01 -18.30
N GLU A 197 26.22 1.66 -17.59
CA GLU A 197 26.78 2.49 -16.50
C GLU A 197 27.41 3.79 -17.04
N GLU A 198 28.15 3.71 -18.14
CA GLU A 198 28.79 4.85 -18.81
C GLU A 198 27.75 5.78 -19.47
N VAL A 199 26.73 5.20 -20.12
CA VAL A 199 25.63 5.94 -20.73
C VAL A 199 24.78 6.63 -19.67
N PHE A 200 24.43 5.95 -18.58
CA PHE A 200 23.60 6.53 -17.52
C PHE A 200 24.30 7.65 -16.76
N ALA A 201 25.60 7.51 -16.46
CA ALA A 201 26.40 8.59 -15.88
C ALA A 201 26.41 9.84 -16.78
N LYS A 202 26.58 9.66 -18.10
CA LYS A 202 26.51 10.75 -19.08
C LYS A 202 25.11 11.38 -19.14
N PHE A 203 24.04 10.58 -19.06
CA PHE A 203 22.67 11.09 -19.05
C PHE A 203 22.35 11.90 -17.80
N GLN A 204 22.84 11.51 -16.61
CA GLN A 204 22.69 12.33 -15.40
C GLN A 204 23.38 13.69 -15.52
N SER A 205 24.61 13.75 -16.05
CA SER A 205 25.30 15.03 -16.25
C SER A 205 24.61 15.93 -17.28
N LEU A 206 24.16 15.36 -18.41
CA LEU A 206 23.47 16.13 -19.44
C LEU A 206 22.09 16.62 -18.98
N LEU A 207 21.30 15.79 -18.27
CA LEU A 207 20.00 16.22 -17.76
C LEU A 207 20.13 17.40 -16.77
N ALA A 208 21.17 17.39 -15.94
CA ALA A 208 21.46 18.46 -14.98
C ALA A 208 21.93 19.76 -15.65
N GLU A 209 22.66 19.67 -16.76
CA GLU A 209 23.04 20.81 -17.59
C GLU A 209 21.84 21.39 -18.36
N VAL A 210 21.00 20.52 -18.92
CA VAL A 210 19.93 20.86 -19.86
C VAL A 210 18.61 21.28 -19.17
N THR A 211 18.30 20.70 -18.01
CA THR A 211 17.04 20.96 -17.27
C THR A 211 17.24 21.44 -15.82
N GLY A 212 18.49 21.64 -15.41
CA GLY A 212 18.83 22.02 -14.04
C GLY A 212 18.43 20.95 -13.02
N ASN A 213 17.55 21.32 -12.08
CA ASN A 213 17.07 20.44 -11.01
C ASN A 213 15.60 20.00 -11.19
N LYS A 214 14.99 20.19 -12.38
CA LYS A 214 13.56 19.87 -12.60
C LYS A 214 13.22 18.37 -12.46
N TYR A 215 14.06 17.49 -13.00
CA TYR A 215 13.73 16.08 -13.21
C TYR A 215 14.79 15.12 -12.67
N ASN A 216 14.37 13.90 -12.33
CA ASN A 216 15.24 12.77 -12.02
C ASN A 216 15.08 11.68 -13.08
N LEU A 217 16.21 11.13 -13.55
CA LEU A 217 16.25 10.02 -14.50
C LEU A 217 16.57 8.70 -13.79
N PHE A 218 15.77 7.69 -14.08
CA PHE A 218 15.84 6.33 -13.55
C PHE A 218 16.31 5.39 -14.66
N MET A 219 17.22 4.47 -14.34
CA MET A 219 17.56 3.33 -15.17
C MET A 219 16.85 2.10 -14.59
N VAL A 220 15.98 1.48 -15.39
CA VAL A 220 15.04 0.43 -14.95
C VAL A 220 15.06 -0.74 -15.95
N GLU A 221 14.77 -1.95 -15.46
CA GLU A 221 14.59 -3.14 -16.29
C GLU A 221 13.36 -2.94 -17.20
N GLU A 222 13.47 -3.31 -18.48
CA GLU A 222 12.39 -3.09 -19.45
C GLU A 222 11.20 -4.02 -19.19
N PRO A 223 9.97 -3.50 -19.08
CA PRO A 223 8.79 -4.34 -18.87
C PRO A 223 8.56 -5.26 -20.08
N ASN A 224 8.31 -6.55 -19.80
CA ASN A 224 8.01 -7.59 -20.79
C ASN A 224 9.13 -7.87 -21.82
N ALA A 225 10.40 -7.59 -21.49
CA ALA A 225 11.52 -8.04 -22.32
C ALA A 225 11.71 -9.57 -22.21
N GLU A 226 11.42 -10.30 -23.28
CA GLU A 226 11.66 -11.75 -23.38
C GLU A 226 13.16 -12.08 -23.56
N ASP A 227 13.90 -11.20 -24.26
CA ASP A 227 15.34 -11.32 -24.51
C ASP A 227 16.21 -10.50 -23.54
N LEU A 228 17.38 -11.05 -23.20
CA LEU A 228 18.45 -10.34 -22.51
C LEU A 228 19.17 -9.36 -23.45
N ASP A 229 19.79 -8.31 -22.91
CA ASP A 229 20.65 -7.43 -23.71
C ASP A 229 21.86 -8.25 -24.25
N PRO A 230 22.20 -8.19 -25.55
CA PRO A 230 23.34 -8.91 -26.12
C PRO A 230 24.71 -8.51 -25.53
N ARG A 231 24.76 -7.48 -24.68
CA ARG A 231 25.94 -7.05 -23.89
C ARG A 231 26.00 -7.68 -22.49
N GLY A 232 24.95 -8.39 -22.06
CA GLY A 232 24.87 -9.12 -20.80
C GLY A 232 23.99 -8.47 -19.72
N GLY A 233 22.95 -9.19 -19.31
CA GLY A 233 21.98 -8.80 -18.27
C GLY A 233 20.62 -8.40 -18.83
N PRO A 234 19.68 -7.96 -17.98
CA PRO A 234 18.35 -7.52 -18.41
C PRO A 234 18.43 -6.30 -19.33
N ARG A 235 17.48 -6.22 -20.27
CA ARG A 235 17.33 -5.08 -21.19
C ARG A 235 16.84 -3.84 -20.42
N VAL A 236 17.24 -2.66 -20.88
CA VAL A 236 17.26 -1.43 -20.07
C VAL A 236 16.41 -0.33 -20.71
N SER A 237 15.52 0.28 -19.94
CA SER A 237 14.76 1.48 -20.30
C SER A 237 15.01 2.64 -19.32
N PHE A 238 14.75 3.87 -19.77
CA PHE A 238 14.99 5.07 -18.97
C PHE A 238 13.68 5.77 -18.58
N GLY A 239 13.40 5.83 -17.28
CA GLY A 239 12.21 6.48 -16.73
C GLY A 239 12.50 7.90 -16.25
N LEU A 240 11.59 8.85 -16.49
CA LEU A 240 11.75 10.27 -16.16
C LEU A 240 10.58 10.74 -15.30
N LEU A 241 10.86 11.33 -14.13
CA LEU A 241 9.86 11.99 -13.26
C LEU A 241 10.30 13.40 -12.87
N ARG A 242 9.34 14.26 -12.51
CA ARG A 242 9.60 15.51 -11.78
C ARG A 242 10.28 15.21 -10.44
N LYS A 243 11.20 16.10 -10.02
CA LYS A 243 11.99 15.93 -8.79
C LYS A 243 11.11 15.88 -7.54
N GLU A 244 10.08 16.72 -7.48
CA GLU A 244 9.11 16.84 -6.38
C GLU A 244 8.30 15.55 -6.13
N VAL A 245 8.02 14.77 -7.18
CA VAL A 245 7.28 13.50 -7.10
C VAL A 245 8.22 12.33 -6.77
N SER A 246 9.44 12.36 -7.30
CA SER A 246 10.43 11.30 -7.12
C SER A 246 11.14 11.34 -5.77
N GLU A 247 11.53 12.51 -5.26
CA GLU A 247 12.16 12.64 -3.94
C GLU A 247 11.14 12.47 -2.79
N PRO A 248 11.59 12.17 -1.55
CA PRO A 248 10.75 12.21 -0.35
C PRO A 248 10.42 13.65 0.04
N GLY A 249 9.18 13.90 0.49
CA GLY A 249 8.74 15.23 0.92
C GLY A 249 9.52 15.80 2.13
N PRO A 250 9.48 17.13 2.34
CA PRO A 250 10.13 17.76 3.47
C PRO A 250 9.53 17.29 4.80
N THR A 251 10.39 17.00 5.77
CA THR A 251 10.00 16.56 7.11
C THR A 251 9.20 17.65 7.83
N THR A 252 7.94 17.39 8.16
CA THR A 252 7.03 18.37 8.78
C THR A 252 7.34 18.58 10.26
N LEU A 253 6.98 19.74 10.82
CA LEU A 253 7.24 20.06 12.24
C LEU A 253 6.64 18.99 13.18
N TRP A 254 5.45 18.47 12.85
CA TRP A 254 4.82 17.38 13.61
C TRP A 254 5.65 16.09 13.65
N GLN A 255 6.43 15.77 12.62
CA GLN A 255 7.33 14.61 12.64
C GLN A 255 8.47 14.78 13.66
N TYR A 256 8.98 16.00 13.88
CA TYR A 256 9.97 16.28 14.93
C TYR A 256 9.35 16.11 16.33
N VAL A 257 8.13 16.59 16.53
CA VAL A 257 7.38 16.44 17.79
C VAL A 257 7.11 14.96 18.09
N ILE A 258 6.63 14.20 17.10
CA ILE A 258 6.37 12.76 17.23
C ILE A 258 7.67 11.99 17.51
N ALA A 259 8.77 12.26 16.79
CA ALA A 259 10.06 11.61 17.03
C ALA A 259 10.60 11.89 18.45
N PHE A 260 10.45 13.13 18.95
CA PHE A 260 10.85 13.50 20.31
C PHE A 260 10.01 12.82 21.39
N LEU A 261 8.68 12.79 21.24
CA LEU A 261 7.78 12.08 22.15
C LEU A 261 8.08 10.56 22.17
N LEU A 262 8.28 9.97 21.00
CA LEU A 262 8.65 8.56 20.85
C LEU A 262 10.02 8.23 21.48
N PHE A 263 11.00 9.14 21.37
CA PHE A 263 12.29 9.01 22.06
C PHE A 263 12.14 9.05 23.59
N LEU A 264 11.35 9.99 24.13
CA LEU A 264 11.05 10.06 25.57
C LEU A 264 10.33 8.79 26.07
N LEU A 265 9.33 8.30 25.33
CA LEU A 265 8.64 7.05 25.63
C LEU A 265 9.60 5.85 25.59
N THR A 266 10.56 5.83 24.65
CA THR A 266 11.56 4.75 24.55
C THR A 266 12.56 4.77 25.71
N ILE A 267 12.91 5.95 26.24
CA ILE A 267 13.66 6.06 27.50
C ILE A 267 12.83 5.47 28.64
N GLY A 268 11.54 5.83 28.75
CA GLY A 268 10.62 5.30 29.74
C GLY A 268 10.54 3.77 29.74
N SER A 269 10.23 3.15 28.60
CA SER A 269 10.13 1.70 28.49
C SER A 269 11.48 0.98 28.65
N SER A 270 12.61 1.65 28.35
CA SER A 270 13.95 1.10 28.63
C SER A 270 14.30 1.08 30.12
N VAL A 271 13.81 2.06 30.91
CA VAL A 271 13.91 2.06 32.38
C VAL A 271 12.93 1.05 32.98
N GLU A 272 11.70 0.97 32.46
CA GLU A 272 10.69 -0.02 32.85
C GLU A 272 11.20 -1.46 32.71
N LEU A 273 11.86 -1.79 31.57
CA LEU A 273 12.55 -3.07 31.39
C LEU A 273 13.58 -3.35 32.49
N GLY A 274 14.38 -2.34 32.85
CA GLY A 274 15.39 -2.46 33.90
C GLY A 274 14.77 -2.75 35.27
N ILE A 275 13.68 -2.06 35.63
CA ILE A 275 12.91 -2.28 36.86
C ILE A 275 12.26 -3.67 36.85
N ALA A 276 11.61 -4.05 35.74
CA ALA A 276 10.96 -5.35 35.57
C ALA A 276 11.95 -6.52 35.69
N SER A 277 13.19 -6.36 35.20
CA SER A 277 14.24 -7.36 35.40
C SER A 277 14.58 -7.59 36.88
N GLN A 278 14.39 -6.57 37.74
CA GLN A 278 14.70 -6.59 39.17
C GLN A 278 13.47 -6.74 40.07
N ILE A 279 12.32 -7.17 39.53
CA ILE A 279 11.05 -7.30 40.28
C ILE A 279 11.20 -8.13 41.58
N ASN A 280 12.08 -9.14 41.59
CA ASN A 280 12.40 -9.99 42.74
C ASN A 280 13.22 -9.29 43.86
N ARG A 281 13.65 -8.04 43.66
CA ARG A 281 14.35 -7.19 44.65
C ARG A 281 13.48 -6.05 45.20
N LEU A 282 12.30 -5.78 44.60
CA LEU A 282 11.42 -4.68 45.02
C LEU A 282 10.80 -4.92 46.41
N PRO A 283 10.40 -3.85 47.14
CA PRO A 283 9.71 -3.98 48.42
C PRO A 283 8.35 -4.68 48.24
N PRO A 284 7.93 -5.58 49.17
CA PRO A 284 6.67 -6.31 49.03
C PRO A 284 5.45 -5.39 49.02
N GLU A 285 5.54 -4.19 49.60
CA GLU A 285 4.50 -3.14 49.56
C GLU A 285 4.29 -2.63 48.13
N VAL A 286 5.39 -2.38 47.41
CA VAL A 286 5.39 -1.94 46.00
C VAL A 286 4.92 -3.06 45.08
N VAL A 287 5.40 -4.29 45.30
CA VAL A 287 4.95 -5.47 44.53
C VAL A 287 3.45 -5.71 44.74
N LYS A 288 2.94 -5.53 45.97
CA LYS A 288 1.50 -5.64 46.25
C LYS A 288 0.69 -4.57 45.50
N TYR A 289 1.15 -3.31 45.48
CA TYR A 289 0.48 -2.23 44.72
C TYR A 289 0.35 -2.57 43.22
N PHE A 290 1.39 -3.13 42.61
CA PHE A 290 1.35 -3.54 41.19
C PHE A 290 0.62 -4.87 40.92
N THR A 291 0.17 -5.62 41.94
CA THR A 291 -0.47 -6.94 41.76
C THR A 291 -1.90 -7.04 42.32
N ASP A 292 -2.33 -6.14 43.21
CA ASP A 292 -3.70 -6.06 43.71
C ASP A 292 -4.48 -4.94 42.99
N PRO A 293 -5.47 -5.26 42.12
CA PRO A 293 -6.22 -4.25 41.38
C PRO A 293 -7.14 -3.36 42.26
N ASN A 294 -7.16 -3.59 43.58
CA ASN A 294 -7.90 -2.79 44.56
C ASN A 294 -6.98 -1.90 45.41
N ALA A 295 -5.67 -1.86 45.14
CA ALA A 295 -4.73 -1.01 45.87
C ALA A 295 -4.87 0.46 45.44
N VAL A 296 -5.54 1.27 46.27
CA VAL A 296 -5.78 2.70 46.00
C VAL A 296 -4.63 3.58 46.49
N ASP A 297 -4.00 3.21 47.60
CA ASP A 297 -2.91 3.99 48.20
C ASP A 297 -1.60 3.83 47.39
N PRO A 298 -1.04 4.89 46.80
CA PRO A 298 0.22 4.80 46.06
C PRO A 298 1.39 4.56 47.02
N PRO A 299 2.38 3.72 46.66
CA PRO A 299 3.59 3.53 47.45
C PRO A 299 4.41 4.82 47.47
N ASP A 300 5.19 5.01 48.53
CA ASP A 300 6.07 6.18 48.66
C ASP A 300 7.11 6.21 47.52
N MET A 301 7.10 7.28 46.74
CA MET A 301 7.94 7.42 45.55
C MET A 301 9.43 7.53 45.91
N GLU A 302 9.78 7.92 47.13
CA GLU A 302 11.17 7.93 47.60
C GLU A 302 11.75 6.50 47.71
N LEU A 303 10.92 5.48 47.97
CA LEU A 303 11.36 4.08 48.00
C LEU A 303 11.76 3.52 46.61
N LEU A 304 11.29 4.13 45.51
CA LEU A 304 11.59 3.67 44.15
C LEU A 304 12.94 4.19 43.62
N PHE A 305 13.44 5.30 44.14
CA PHE A 305 14.67 5.95 43.64
C PHE A 305 15.90 5.02 43.52
N PRO A 306 16.30 4.23 44.55
CA PRO A 306 17.47 3.35 44.44
C PRO A 306 17.27 2.18 43.45
N TYR A 307 16.02 1.83 43.13
CA TYR A 307 15.70 0.82 42.12
C TYR A 307 15.78 1.39 40.70
N VAL A 308 15.46 2.68 40.51
CA VAL A 308 15.71 3.38 39.25
C VAL A 308 17.21 3.42 38.95
N ASP A 309 18.05 3.84 39.91
CA ASP A 309 19.50 3.83 39.78
C ASP A 309 20.04 2.43 39.42
N SER A 310 19.49 1.39 40.06
CA SER A 310 19.85 -0.02 39.79
C SER A 310 19.38 -0.51 38.41
N ALA A 311 18.34 0.09 37.82
CA ALA A 311 17.79 -0.23 36.50
C ALA A 311 18.52 0.48 35.34
N LEU A 312 19.13 1.65 35.59
CA LEU A 312 19.83 2.46 34.58
C LEU A 312 20.85 1.68 33.71
N PRO A 313 21.65 0.71 34.21
CA PRO A 313 22.61 -0.02 33.37
C PRO A 313 21.96 -0.82 32.23
N VAL A 314 20.73 -1.34 32.44
CA VAL A 314 19.97 -2.02 31.38
C VAL A 314 19.44 -0.99 30.37
N ALA A 315 18.88 0.11 30.86
CA ALA A 315 18.32 1.17 30.04
C ALA A 315 19.39 1.83 29.14
N TYR A 316 20.54 2.19 29.70
CA TYR A 316 21.69 2.70 28.94
C TYR A 316 22.23 1.69 27.93
N GLY A 317 22.19 0.39 28.26
CA GLY A 317 22.53 -0.68 27.32
C GLY A 317 21.62 -0.70 26.09
N VAL A 318 20.30 -0.71 26.29
CA VAL A 318 19.31 -0.71 25.19
C VAL A 318 19.41 0.59 24.37
N LEU A 319 19.42 1.76 25.02
CA LEU A 319 19.55 3.05 24.35
C LEU A 319 20.89 3.18 23.60
N GLY A 320 21.97 2.60 24.13
CA GLY A 320 23.29 2.56 23.48
C GLY A 320 23.29 1.73 22.18
N VAL A 321 22.60 0.59 22.16
CA VAL A 321 22.40 -0.23 20.96
C VAL A 321 21.63 0.54 19.88
N LEU A 322 20.52 1.20 20.25
CA LEU A 322 19.72 2.02 19.33
C LEU A 322 20.54 3.19 18.74
N LEU A 323 21.36 3.85 19.56
CA LEU A 323 22.25 4.92 19.09
C LEU A 323 23.34 4.39 18.13
N PHE A 324 23.93 3.23 18.42
CA PHE A 324 24.92 2.61 17.54
C PHE A 324 24.32 2.15 16.20
N HIS A 325 23.07 1.67 16.18
CA HIS A 325 22.33 1.35 14.96
C HIS A 325 22.21 2.59 14.05
N GLU A 326 21.80 3.73 14.59
CA GLU A 326 21.67 4.98 13.81
C GLU A 326 23.02 5.57 13.38
N VAL A 327 24.05 5.47 14.21
CA VAL A 327 25.43 5.80 13.81
C VAL A 327 25.90 4.91 12.65
N GLY A 328 25.52 3.62 12.64
CA GLY A 328 25.79 2.70 11.53
C GLY A 328 25.21 3.18 10.20
N HIS A 329 23.91 3.52 10.18
CA HIS A 329 23.28 4.09 8.98
C HIS A 329 23.94 5.41 8.55
N PHE A 330 24.21 6.33 9.48
CA PHE A 330 24.82 7.62 9.17
C PHE A 330 26.22 7.49 8.56
N VAL A 331 27.06 6.62 9.13
CA VAL A 331 28.43 6.35 8.63
C VAL A 331 28.43 5.76 7.22
N ALA A 332 27.43 4.92 6.88
CA ALA A 332 27.28 4.39 5.52
C ALA A 332 26.69 5.41 4.53
N ALA A 333 25.75 6.25 4.97
CA ALA A 333 25.07 7.23 4.13
C ALA A 333 25.95 8.43 3.75
N PHE A 334 26.78 8.92 4.69
CA PHE A 334 27.65 10.09 4.52
C PHE A 334 28.57 10.04 3.28
N PRO A 335 29.42 9.01 3.06
CA PRO A 335 30.30 8.95 1.89
C PRO A 335 29.54 8.81 0.57
N LYS A 336 28.28 8.36 0.61
CA LYS A 336 27.38 8.20 -0.55
C LYS A 336 26.52 9.46 -0.80
N LYS A 337 26.66 10.51 0.02
CA LYS A 337 25.85 11.75 -0.02
C LYS A 337 24.34 11.53 0.16
N VAL A 338 23.93 10.39 0.72
CA VAL A 338 22.51 10.08 0.99
C VAL A 338 22.05 10.84 2.22
N LYS A 339 20.90 11.52 2.12
CA LYS A 339 20.27 12.22 3.24
C LYS A 339 19.34 11.25 3.97
N LEU A 340 19.47 11.18 5.29
CA LEU A 340 18.57 10.43 6.17
C LEU A 340 17.56 11.37 6.85
N SER A 341 16.46 10.82 7.35
CA SER A 341 15.53 11.50 8.26
C SER A 341 16.09 11.54 9.69
N ILE A 342 15.28 12.06 10.61
CA ILE A 342 15.44 11.75 12.04
C ILE A 342 14.95 10.30 12.28
N PRO A 343 15.60 9.53 13.17
CA PRO A 343 15.10 8.22 13.60
C PRO A 343 13.83 8.32 14.44
N PHE A 344 12.87 7.44 14.17
CA PHE A 344 11.72 7.21 15.04
C PHE A 344 12.01 5.98 15.92
N PHE A 345 12.24 6.19 17.21
CA PHE A 345 12.45 5.11 18.19
C PHE A 345 11.11 4.51 18.62
N ILE A 346 10.95 3.20 18.57
CA ILE A 346 9.67 2.54 18.84
C ILE A 346 9.71 1.96 20.26
N PRO A 347 8.96 2.51 21.23
CA PRO A 347 8.95 2.00 22.60
C PRO A 347 8.33 0.61 22.67
N ASN A 348 8.86 -0.25 23.55
CA ASN A 348 8.26 -1.55 23.85
C ASN A 348 8.52 -1.93 25.31
N ILE A 349 7.48 -2.27 26.06
CA ILE A 349 7.55 -2.59 27.50
C ILE A 349 8.40 -3.84 27.78
N THR A 350 8.44 -4.81 26.86
CA THR A 350 9.08 -6.12 27.06
C THR A 350 10.53 -6.19 26.59
N LEU A 351 10.95 -5.33 25.66
CA LEU A 351 12.32 -5.25 25.12
C LEU A 351 13.00 -3.89 25.36
N GLY A 352 12.34 -2.95 26.03
CA GLY A 352 12.72 -1.54 26.07
C GLY A 352 12.39 -0.80 24.76
N SER A 353 12.73 -1.40 23.60
CA SER A 353 12.39 -0.88 22.28
C SER A 353 12.25 -1.98 21.23
N PHE A 354 11.34 -1.78 20.27
CA PHE A 354 11.30 -2.57 19.04
C PHE A 354 12.38 -2.18 18.01
N GLY A 355 13.08 -1.06 18.21
CA GLY A 355 14.11 -0.56 17.31
C GLY A 355 13.92 0.93 17.00
N SER A 356 14.87 1.49 16.25
CA SER A 356 14.72 2.75 15.55
C SER A 356 14.36 2.50 14.08
N ILE A 357 13.59 3.40 13.47
CA ILE A 357 13.36 3.39 12.02
C ILE A 357 13.73 4.76 11.45
N THR A 358 14.72 4.75 10.56
CA THR A 358 15.16 5.92 9.79
C THR A 358 14.70 5.80 8.34
N GLN A 359 14.23 6.91 7.78
CA GLN A 359 13.75 7.02 6.40
C GLN A 359 14.80 7.71 5.54
N PHE A 360 14.81 7.41 4.23
CA PHE A 360 15.62 8.19 3.30
C PHE A 360 14.93 9.53 3.01
N LYS A 361 15.70 10.62 3.00
CA LYS A 361 15.28 11.99 2.66
C LYS A 361 15.90 12.46 1.32
N SER A 362 16.57 11.56 0.61
CA SER A 362 17.00 11.72 -0.77
C SER A 362 16.81 10.39 -1.50
N ILE A 363 16.63 10.44 -2.81
CA ILE A 363 16.65 9.22 -3.64
C ILE A 363 18.02 8.51 -3.55
N LEU A 364 18.03 7.19 -3.66
CA LEU A 364 19.25 6.38 -3.59
C LEU A 364 19.91 6.28 -4.98
N PRO A 365 21.25 6.42 -5.08
CA PRO A 365 21.94 6.40 -6.36
C PRO A 365 21.92 5.02 -7.03
N ASP A 366 22.05 3.95 -6.26
CA ASP A 366 22.21 2.58 -6.76
C ASP A 366 21.82 1.52 -5.72
N ARG A 367 21.48 0.31 -6.19
CA ARG A 367 21.11 -0.83 -5.34
C ARG A 367 22.20 -1.29 -4.36
N SER A 368 23.48 -1.05 -4.64
CA SER A 368 24.55 -1.39 -3.70
C SER A 368 24.60 -0.43 -2.52
N THR A 369 24.39 0.85 -2.76
CA THR A 369 24.17 1.86 -1.71
C THR A 369 22.93 1.54 -0.86
N LYS A 370 21.84 1.06 -1.48
CA LYS A 370 20.63 0.60 -0.76
C LYS A 370 20.95 -0.54 0.21
N VAL A 371 21.67 -1.58 -0.23
CA VAL A 371 22.08 -2.70 0.63
C VAL A 371 23.10 -2.26 1.69
N ASP A 372 24.13 -1.50 1.31
CA ASP A 372 25.20 -1.08 2.21
C ASP A 372 24.67 -0.25 3.39
N ILE A 373 23.78 0.73 3.15
CA ILE A 373 23.21 1.56 4.23
C ILE A 373 22.21 0.76 5.08
N SER A 374 21.38 -0.08 4.46
CA SER A 374 20.36 -0.87 5.19
C SER A 374 20.99 -1.94 6.08
N LEU A 375 22.15 -2.51 5.70
CA LEU A 375 22.88 -3.44 6.56
C LEU A 375 23.68 -2.74 7.67
N ALA A 376 24.21 -1.53 7.42
CA ALA A 376 25.17 -0.90 8.33
C ALA A 376 24.61 -0.61 9.74
N GLY A 377 23.32 -0.22 9.84
CA GLY A 377 22.66 -0.03 11.14
C GLY A 377 22.53 -1.32 11.93
N PRO A 378 21.81 -2.34 11.40
CA PRO A 378 21.72 -3.66 12.03
C PRO A 378 23.07 -4.28 12.37
N PHE A 379 24.10 -4.16 11.52
CA PHE A 379 25.44 -4.68 11.84
C PHE A 379 26.10 -3.94 13.01
N ALA A 380 25.94 -2.61 13.11
CA ALA A 380 26.46 -1.84 14.26
C ALA A 380 25.72 -2.18 15.56
N GLY A 381 24.38 -2.22 15.52
CA GLY A 381 23.54 -2.61 16.65
C GLY A 381 23.84 -4.04 17.13
N ALA A 382 23.90 -5.00 16.21
CA ALA A 382 24.25 -6.39 16.52
C ALA A 382 25.67 -6.55 17.09
N THR A 383 26.65 -5.81 16.58
CA THR A 383 28.05 -5.91 17.06
C THR A 383 28.17 -5.43 18.51
N LEU A 384 27.53 -4.31 18.87
CA LEU A 384 27.50 -3.85 20.25
C LEU A 384 26.70 -4.81 21.15
N SER A 385 25.53 -5.24 20.70
CA SER A 385 24.64 -6.14 21.45
C SER A 385 25.31 -7.51 21.73
N LEU A 386 26.00 -8.08 20.74
CA LEU A 386 26.75 -9.33 20.87
C LEU A 386 27.95 -9.16 21.83
N SER A 387 28.62 -8.01 21.78
CA SER A 387 29.73 -7.70 22.71
C SER A 387 29.23 -7.61 24.16
N MET A 388 28.08 -6.96 24.39
CA MET A 388 27.43 -6.87 25.70
C MET A 388 26.89 -8.22 26.18
N PHE A 389 26.30 -9.02 25.28
CA PHE A 389 25.82 -10.37 25.58
C PHE A 389 26.97 -11.29 26.00
N ALA A 390 28.06 -11.32 25.23
CA ALA A 390 29.25 -12.12 25.53
C ALA A 390 29.94 -11.67 26.84
N ALA A 391 30.12 -10.36 27.04
CA ALA A 391 30.66 -9.84 28.29
C ALA A 391 29.75 -10.16 29.49
N GLY A 392 28.43 -10.04 29.33
CA GLY A 392 27.44 -10.41 30.34
C GLY A 392 27.48 -11.89 30.70
N LEU A 393 27.65 -12.79 29.73
CA LEU A 393 27.85 -14.23 29.99
C LEU A 393 29.17 -14.49 30.74
N LEU A 394 30.29 -13.91 30.30
CA LEU A 394 31.58 -14.07 31.00
C LEU A 394 31.54 -13.56 32.46
N LEU A 395 30.84 -12.44 32.71
CA LEU A 395 30.65 -11.92 34.07
C LEU A 395 29.72 -12.81 34.90
N SER A 396 28.66 -13.36 34.29
CA SER A 396 27.74 -14.29 34.96
C SER A 396 28.41 -15.61 35.38
N SER A 397 29.39 -16.09 34.59
CA SER A 397 30.17 -17.29 34.92
C SER A 397 31.23 -17.08 36.02
N ASN A 398 31.43 -15.86 36.53
CA ASN A 398 32.45 -15.57 37.55
C ASN A 398 31.85 -15.54 38.98
N PRO A 399 32.21 -16.47 39.88
CA PRO A 399 31.58 -16.60 41.21
C PRO A 399 31.88 -15.47 42.18
N ASN A 400 32.75 -14.52 41.82
CA ASN A 400 33.13 -13.37 42.65
C ASN A 400 32.25 -12.13 42.43
N ALA A 401 31.36 -12.12 41.42
CA ALA A 401 30.57 -10.95 41.00
C ALA A 401 29.18 -10.85 41.67
N THR A 402 29.02 -11.35 42.91
CA THR A 402 27.71 -11.72 43.49
C THR A 402 26.76 -10.56 43.82
N GLY A 403 27.22 -9.31 43.89
CA GLY A 403 26.35 -8.16 44.23
C GLY A 403 25.39 -7.74 43.11
N GLU A 404 25.83 -7.81 41.85
CA GLU A 404 25.15 -7.20 40.70
C GLU A 404 24.32 -8.20 39.87
N LEU A 405 24.25 -9.47 40.28
CA LEU A 405 23.50 -10.50 39.57
C LEU A 405 21.98 -10.37 39.78
N VAL A 406 21.26 -10.46 38.67
CA VAL A 406 19.79 -10.35 38.56
C VAL A 406 19.21 -11.75 38.31
N GLN A 407 18.16 -12.13 39.04
CA GLN A 407 17.50 -13.43 38.84
C GLN A 407 16.42 -13.35 37.76
N VAL A 408 16.63 -14.08 36.65
CA VAL A 408 15.77 -14.07 35.46
C VAL A 408 15.14 -15.46 35.23
N PRO A 409 13.86 -15.55 34.82
CA PRO A 409 13.21 -16.84 34.59
C PRO A 409 13.87 -17.69 33.51
N SER A 410 13.94 -19.01 33.75
CA SER A 410 14.54 -19.96 32.80
C SER A 410 13.87 -20.00 31.43
N MET A 411 12.58 -19.63 31.35
CA MET A 411 11.81 -19.45 30.11
C MET A 411 12.46 -18.48 29.11
N LEU A 412 13.22 -17.47 29.58
CA LEU A 412 13.87 -16.51 28.67
C LEU A 412 14.85 -17.21 27.70
N PHE A 413 15.53 -18.26 28.17
CA PHE A 413 16.46 -19.05 27.37
C PHE A 413 15.80 -19.98 26.34
N GLN A 414 14.47 -20.10 26.36
CA GLN A 414 13.70 -20.75 25.29
C GLN A 414 13.22 -19.75 24.21
N GLY A 415 13.24 -18.44 24.49
CA GLY A 415 12.74 -17.41 23.58
C GLY A 415 13.57 -17.16 22.32
N SER A 416 14.74 -17.80 22.18
CA SER A 416 15.63 -17.66 21.02
C SER A 416 16.49 -18.91 20.84
N LEU A 417 16.47 -19.52 19.66
CA LEU A 417 17.28 -20.70 19.34
C LEU A 417 18.78 -20.40 19.42
N LEU A 418 19.26 -19.34 18.75
CA LEU A 418 20.68 -18.99 18.73
C LEU A 418 21.18 -18.59 20.13
N LEU A 419 20.49 -17.67 20.79
CA LEU A 419 20.95 -17.09 22.06
C LEU A 419 20.75 -18.08 23.22
N GLY A 420 19.68 -18.89 23.17
CA GLY A 420 19.42 -19.99 24.10
C GLY A 420 20.47 -21.09 24.02
N LEU A 421 20.89 -21.50 22.81
CA LEU A 421 21.97 -22.49 22.66
C LEU A 421 23.33 -21.95 23.15
N ILE A 422 23.68 -20.70 22.82
CA ILE A 422 24.95 -20.08 23.29
C ILE A 422 24.97 -20.00 24.81
N SER A 423 23.92 -19.47 25.44
CA SER A 423 23.84 -19.32 26.90
C SER A 423 23.79 -20.66 27.63
N ARG A 424 23.07 -21.67 27.11
CA ARG A 424 23.13 -23.06 27.62
C ARG A 424 24.55 -23.64 27.50
N ALA A 425 25.27 -23.36 26.41
CA ALA A 425 26.65 -23.82 26.22
C ALA A 425 27.67 -23.11 27.14
N THR A 426 27.49 -21.83 27.49
CA THR A 426 28.42 -21.12 28.39
C THR A 426 28.11 -21.32 29.87
N LEU A 427 26.83 -21.32 30.26
CA LEU A 427 26.41 -21.46 31.66
C LEU A 427 26.31 -22.94 32.06
N GLY A 428 25.82 -23.81 31.16
CA GLY A 428 25.66 -25.24 31.44
C GLY A 428 26.98 -25.94 31.80
N TYR A 429 28.08 -25.58 31.15
CA TYR A 429 29.42 -26.09 31.46
C TYR A 429 29.99 -25.58 32.80
N ALA A 430 29.53 -24.42 33.29
CA ALA A 430 30.00 -23.85 34.55
C ALA A 430 29.42 -24.56 35.80
N TYR A 431 28.26 -25.20 35.68
CA TYR A 431 27.55 -25.86 36.79
C TYR A 431 27.73 -27.40 36.85
N VAL A 432 28.73 -27.96 36.15
CA VAL A 432 28.93 -29.42 36.01
C VAL A 432 29.48 -30.12 37.28
N LEU A 433 29.86 -29.39 38.33
CA LEU A 433 30.29 -29.97 39.61
C LEU A 433 29.80 -29.17 40.84
N PRO A 434 29.18 -29.80 41.86
CA PRO A 434 28.65 -31.16 41.92
C PRO A 434 27.19 -31.22 42.44
N LEU A 435 26.20 -30.86 41.62
CA LEU A 435 24.80 -31.26 41.89
C LEU A 435 23.94 -31.28 40.59
N PRO A 436 23.42 -32.45 40.16
CA PRO A 436 22.83 -32.61 38.82
C PRO A 436 21.34 -32.22 38.77
N LEU A 437 20.98 -30.98 39.15
CA LEU A 437 19.57 -30.52 39.16
C LEU A 437 19.44 -28.97 39.19
N SER A 438 19.70 -28.29 38.06
CA SER A 438 19.65 -26.81 38.00
C SER A 438 19.02 -26.18 36.75
N MET A 439 18.82 -26.90 35.64
CA MET A 439 18.02 -26.37 34.50
C MET A 439 16.50 -26.41 34.75
N HIS A 440 16.06 -27.09 35.82
CA HIS A 440 14.70 -27.04 36.36
C HIS A 440 14.53 -25.95 37.43
N ALA A 441 15.54 -25.12 37.69
CA ALA A 441 15.39 -23.95 38.54
C ALA A 441 14.48 -22.91 37.85
N ALA A 442 13.55 -22.32 38.61
CA ALA A 442 12.62 -21.33 38.07
C ALA A 442 13.35 -20.04 37.63
N THR A 443 14.47 -19.71 38.27
CA THR A 443 15.29 -18.52 37.99
C THR A 443 16.79 -18.87 37.87
N VAL A 444 17.51 -18.10 37.06
CA VAL A 444 18.96 -18.17 36.89
C VAL A 444 19.57 -16.78 37.17
N PRO A 445 20.65 -16.67 37.95
CA PRO A 445 21.34 -15.40 38.19
C PRO A 445 22.21 -15.02 36.98
N ILE A 446 21.98 -13.83 36.40
CA ILE A 446 22.74 -13.31 35.26
C ILE A 446 23.08 -11.83 35.42
N HIS A 447 24.13 -11.37 34.73
CA HIS A 447 24.59 -9.99 34.74
C HIS A 447 23.73 -9.08 33.85
N PRO A 448 23.37 -7.84 34.26
CA PRO A 448 22.50 -6.93 33.51
C PRO A 448 22.88 -6.69 32.03
N LEU A 449 24.18 -6.65 31.71
CA LEU A 449 24.67 -6.53 30.32
C LEU A 449 24.22 -7.69 29.41
N MET A 450 23.99 -8.89 29.96
CA MET A 450 23.47 -10.03 29.20
C MET A 450 22.04 -9.76 28.74
N ILE A 451 21.21 -9.18 29.61
CA ILE A 451 19.81 -8.83 29.32
C ILE A 451 19.78 -7.75 28.24
N ALA A 452 20.53 -6.66 28.42
CA ALA A 452 20.60 -5.58 27.43
C ALA A 452 21.15 -6.06 26.07
N GLY A 453 22.14 -6.96 26.06
CA GLY A 453 22.65 -7.59 24.84
C GLY A 453 21.65 -8.53 24.17
N TRP A 454 20.88 -9.31 24.94
CA TRP A 454 19.80 -10.16 24.42
C TRP A 454 18.68 -9.32 23.78
N CYS A 455 18.19 -8.30 24.50
CA CYS A 455 17.20 -7.37 23.98
C CYS A 455 17.72 -6.67 22.71
N GLY A 456 18.93 -6.13 22.73
CA GLY A 456 19.56 -5.49 21.57
C GLY A 456 19.67 -6.40 20.34
N LEU A 457 20.06 -7.67 20.50
CA LEU A 457 20.07 -8.65 19.41
C LEU A 457 18.66 -8.98 18.90
N THR A 458 17.67 -9.12 19.80
CA THR A 458 16.27 -9.41 19.45
C THR A 458 15.65 -8.24 18.68
N THR A 459 15.84 -7.02 19.17
CA THR A 459 15.43 -5.76 18.53
C THR A 459 16.09 -5.58 17.16
N THR A 460 17.39 -5.84 17.05
CA THR A 460 18.10 -5.81 15.76
C THR A 460 17.54 -6.82 14.78
N ALA A 461 17.18 -8.03 15.25
CA ALA A 461 16.60 -9.06 14.40
C ALA A 461 15.20 -8.69 13.90
N PHE A 462 14.36 -8.03 14.71
CA PHE A 462 13.06 -7.51 14.27
C PHE A 462 13.18 -6.42 13.18
N ASN A 463 14.15 -5.51 13.29
CA ASN A 463 14.45 -4.53 12.23
C ASN A 463 15.05 -5.17 10.96
N MET A 464 15.77 -6.28 11.09
CA MET A 464 16.38 -7.02 9.98
C MET A 464 15.45 -8.08 9.35
N LEU A 465 14.16 -8.09 9.70
CA LEU A 465 13.16 -8.93 9.02
C LEU A 465 12.97 -8.50 7.54
N PRO A 466 12.83 -9.46 6.60
CA PRO A 466 12.83 -9.20 5.17
C PRO A 466 11.46 -8.76 4.63
N VAL A 467 10.93 -7.65 5.16
CA VAL A 467 9.57 -7.16 4.87
C VAL A 467 9.48 -5.63 4.79
N GLY A 468 8.75 -5.12 3.79
CA GLY A 468 8.42 -3.70 3.66
C GLY A 468 9.62 -2.74 3.60
N CYS A 469 9.48 -1.59 4.27
CA CYS A 469 10.52 -0.56 4.45
C CYS A 469 11.46 -0.82 5.64
N LEU A 470 11.39 -1.97 6.32
CA LEU A 470 12.39 -2.33 7.34
C LEU A 470 13.77 -2.52 6.69
N ASP A 471 14.83 -2.48 7.50
CA ASP A 471 16.21 -2.62 7.02
C ASP A 471 16.44 -3.94 6.29
N GLY A 472 15.89 -5.04 6.83
CA GLY A 472 15.90 -6.34 6.14
C GLY A 472 15.11 -6.32 4.83
N GLY A 473 13.96 -5.66 4.78
CA GLY A 473 13.14 -5.49 3.58
C GLY A 473 13.86 -4.71 2.48
N ARG A 474 14.48 -3.58 2.84
CA ARG A 474 15.32 -2.76 1.95
C ARG A 474 16.55 -3.51 1.45
N ALA A 475 17.22 -4.26 2.32
CA ALA A 475 18.38 -5.09 1.96
C ALA A 475 17.99 -6.21 0.98
N VAL A 476 16.88 -6.92 1.21
CA VAL A 476 16.36 -7.95 0.29
C VAL A 476 15.90 -7.34 -1.03
N GLN A 477 15.21 -6.21 -1.03
CA GLN A 477 14.81 -5.50 -2.26
C GLN A 477 16.03 -5.07 -3.08
N GLY A 478 17.08 -4.56 -2.44
CA GLY A 478 18.34 -4.22 -3.11
C GLY A 478 19.02 -5.46 -3.70
N ALA A 479 19.22 -6.49 -2.88
CA ALA A 479 19.94 -7.73 -3.25
C ALA A 479 19.22 -8.57 -4.33
N PHE A 480 17.90 -8.71 -4.24
CA PHE A 480 17.11 -9.70 -4.99
C PHE A 480 15.90 -9.13 -5.73
N GLY A 481 15.62 -7.82 -5.62
CA GLY A 481 14.55 -7.14 -6.35
C GLY A 481 13.17 -7.16 -5.66
N LYS A 482 12.22 -6.42 -6.24
CA LYS A 482 10.86 -6.22 -5.70
C LYS A 482 10.06 -7.52 -5.57
N ASN A 483 10.20 -8.44 -6.51
CA ASN A 483 9.47 -9.72 -6.51
C ASN A 483 9.94 -10.63 -5.36
N ALA A 484 11.25 -10.65 -5.07
CA ALA A 484 11.78 -11.35 -3.91
C ALA A 484 11.29 -10.75 -2.59
N LEU A 485 11.30 -9.41 -2.45
CA LEU A 485 10.73 -8.75 -1.26
C LEU A 485 9.26 -9.11 -1.04
N ASN A 486 8.45 -9.18 -2.10
CA ASN A 486 7.03 -9.57 -1.97
C ASN A 486 6.90 -11.01 -1.42
N ALA A 487 7.72 -11.95 -1.89
CA ALA A 487 7.71 -13.34 -1.42
C ALA A 487 8.20 -13.48 0.03
N PHE A 488 9.37 -12.91 0.36
CA PHE A 488 9.90 -12.91 1.72
C PHE A 488 8.99 -12.16 2.71
N GLY A 489 8.38 -11.06 2.27
CA GLY A 489 7.42 -10.30 3.05
C GLY A 489 6.16 -11.10 3.37
N LEU A 490 5.58 -11.80 2.38
CA LEU A 490 4.44 -12.70 2.59
C LEU A 490 4.77 -13.78 3.62
N THR A 491 5.88 -14.50 3.47
CA THR A 491 6.35 -15.50 4.43
C THR A 491 6.53 -14.91 5.83
N THR A 492 7.09 -13.70 5.92
CA THR A 492 7.30 -12.99 7.20
C THR A 492 5.97 -12.63 7.87
N TYR A 493 5.00 -12.11 7.12
CA TYR A 493 3.66 -11.82 7.65
C TYR A 493 2.93 -13.09 8.10
N THR A 494 3.04 -14.20 7.36
CA THR A 494 2.48 -15.50 7.79
C THR A 494 3.13 -16.00 9.08
N MET A 495 4.47 -15.92 9.19
CA MET A 495 5.22 -16.34 10.38
C MET A 495 4.89 -15.49 11.63
N LEU A 496 4.76 -14.17 11.47
CA LEU A 496 4.34 -13.26 12.55
C LEU A 496 2.87 -13.48 12.93
N GLY A 497 1.97 -13.64 11.96
CA GLY A 497 0.54 -13.88 12.19
C GLY A 497 0.23 -15.23 12.86
N LEU A 498 1.10 -16.23 12.66
CA LEU A 498 1.04 -17.53 13.35
C LEU A 498 1.79 -17.53 14.70
N GLY A 499 2.45 -16.42 15.09
CA GLY A 499 3.22 -16.31 16.33
C GLY A 499 4.55 -17.07 16.36
N VAL A 500 5.02 -17.58 15.21
CA VAL A 500 6.19 -18.47 15.11
C VAL A 500 7.51 -17.73 15.31
N LEU A 501 7.59 -16.47 14.87
CA LEU A 501 8.77 -15.62 15.08
C LEU A 501 8.49 -14.58 16.16
N GLY A 502 9.27 -14.59 17.24
CA GLY A 502 9.19 -13.59 18.32
C GLY A 502 8.07 -13.79 19.34
N GLY A 503 7.34 -14.91 19.29
CA GLY A 503 6.37 -15.30 20.34
C GLY A 503 5.31 -14.23 20.62
N PRO A 504 5.04 -13.83 21.88
CA PRO A 504 4.05 -12.80 22.21
C PRO A 504 4.27 -11.42 21.57
N LEU A 505 5.49 -11.13 21.11
CA LEU A 505 5.85 -9.85 20.47
C LEU A 505 5.51 -9.81 18.97
N SER A 506 5.24 -10.97 18.37
CA SER A 506 4.95 -11.16 16.95
C SER A 506 3.77 -10.33 16.44
N LEU A 507 2.64 -10.33 17.17
CA LEU A 507 1.40 -9.68 16.75
C LEU A 507 1.47 -8.14 16.87
N PRO A 508 1.94 -7.54 17.98
CA PRO A 508 2.14 -6.09 18.04
C PRO A 508 3.11 -5.57 16.98
N TRP A 509 4.23 -6.28 16.75
CA TRP A 509 5.21 -5.89 15.72
C TRP A 509 4.66 -6.09 14.31
N GLY A 510 4.05 -7.25 14.02
CA GLY A 510 3.46 -7.55 12.72
C GLY A 510 2.35 -6.56 12.34
N LEU A 511 1.52 -6.14 13.30
CA LEU A 511 0.50 -5.11 13.10
C LEU A 511 1.14 -3.74 12.83
N TYR A 512 2.16 -3.34 13.61
CA TYR A 512 2.90 -2.10 13.35
C TYR A 512 3.52 -2.09 11.94
N VAL A 513 4.20 -3.17 11.53
CA VAL A 513 4.82 -3.29 10.21
C VAL A 513 3.77 -3.26 9.09
N LEU A 514 2.63 -3.93 9.28
CA LEU A 514 1.53 -3.97 8.31
C LEU A 514 0.86 -2.59 8.13
N ILE A 515 0.76 -1.78 9.18
CA ILE A 515 0.20 -0.42 9.10
C ILE A 515 1.23 0.58 8.58
N CYS A 516 2.41 0.64 9.21
CA CYS A 516 3.36 1.75 9.06
C CYS A 516 4.49 1.50 8.04
N GLN A 517 4.84 0.24 7.76
CA GLN A 517 6.05 -0.12 7.00
C GLN A 517 5.80 -1.02 5.78
N ARG A 518 4.55 -1.38 5.48
CA ARG A 518 4.19 -2.42 4.48
C ARG A 518 4.65 -2.16 3.04
N THR A 519 4.89 -0.91 2.67
CA THR A 519 5.27 -0.52 1.30
C THR A 519 6.72 -0.89 1.01
N PRO A 520 7.06 -1.40 -0.18
CA PRO A 520 8.44 -1.44 -0.65
C PRO A 520 9.04 -0.02 -0.74
N GLU A 521 10.32 0.10 -0.41
CA GLU A 521 11.09 1.36 -0.52
C GLU A 521 11.22 1.79 -2.00
N LYS A 522 11.27 3.10 -2.29
CA LYS A 522 11.31 3.62 -3.69
C LYS A 522 12.47 3.01 -4.51
N PRO A 523 12.34 2.89 -5.84
CA PRO A 523 13.43 2.46 -6.73
C PRO A 523 14.65 3.39 -6.62
N CYS A 524 15.84 2.84 -6.88
CA CYS A 524 17.07 3.64 -6.99
C CYS A 524 17.11 4.38 -8.34
N LEU A 525 17.95 5.41 -8.45
CA LEU A 525 18.27 6.01 -9.76
C LEU A 525 18.86 4.94 -10.71
N ASN A 526 19.76 4.10 -10.21
CA ASN A 526 20.19 2.87 -10.88
C ASN A 526 19.62 1.64 -10.17
N ASP A 527 18.48 1.12 -10.67
CA ASP A 527 17.83 -0.08 -10.13
C ASP A 527 18.18 -1.36 -10.93
N VAL A 528 18.99 -1.27 -11.99
CA VAL A 528 19.38 -2.41 -12.86
C VAL A 528 20.73 -3.02 -12.48
N THR A 529 21.74 -2.19 -12.14
CA THR A 529 23.10 -2.71 -11.92
C THR A 529 23.16 -3.66 -10.73
N GLU A 530 23.68 -4.87 -10.99
CA GLU A 530 23.78 -5.93 -9.99
C GLU A 530 24.69 -5.56 -8.80
N VAL A 531 24.28 -6.01 -7.62
CA VAL A 531 24.88 -5.65 -6.33
C VAL A 531 26.20 -6.40 -6.03
N GLY A 532 26.52 -7.42 -6.83
CA GLY A 532 27.63 -8.35 -6.64
C GLY A 532 27.31 -9.49 -5.66
N THR A 533 27.84 -10.69 -5.94
CA THR A 533 27.55 -11.93 -5.20
C THR A 533 27.81 -11.81 -3.70
N TRP A 534 28.92 -11.18 -3.32
CA TRP A 534 29.28 -10.92 -1.91
C TRP A 534 28.12 -10.30 -1.10
N ARG A 535 27.49 -9.24 -1.62
CA ARG A 535 26.38 -8.57 -0.91
C ARG A 535 25.15 -9.46 -0.81
N LYS A 536 24.82 -10.20 -1.88
CA LYS A 536 23.72 -11.19 -1.85
C LYS A 536 23.97 -12.23 -0.75
N THR A 537 25.19 -12.77 -0.65
CA THR A 537 25.59 -13.72 0.41
C THR A 537 25.45 -13.11 1.81
N VAL A 538 25.92 -11.86 2.03
CA VAL A 538 25.80 -11.20 3.35
C VAL A 538 24.32 -11.01 3.74
N VAL A 539 23.45 -10.61 2.80
CA VAL A 539 22.00 -10.49 3.07
C VAL A 539 21.38 -11.86 3.39
N THR A 540 21.73 -12.92 2.66
CA THR A 540 21.25 -14.29 2.96
C THR A 540 21.70 -14.76 4.34
N VAL A 541 22.96 -14.54 4.72
CA VAL A 541 23.48 -14.90 6.05
C VAL A 541 22.79 -14.09 7.14
N ALA A 542 22.55 -12.79 6.93
CA ALA A 542 21.84 -11.94 7.89
C ALA A 542 20.39 -12.42 8.10
N VAL A 543 19.64 -12.70 7.03
CA VAL A 543 18.26 -13.23 7.13
C VAL A 543 18.22 -14.61 7.81
N PHE A 544 19.21 -15.47 7.55
CA PHE A 544 19.34 -16.75 8.25
C PHE A 544 19.60 -16.58 9.75
N LEU A 545 20.49 -15.65 10.14
CA LEU A 545 20.74 -15.32 11.54
C LEU A 545 19.49 -14.75 12.24
N VAL A 546 18.72 -13.89 11.56
CA VAL A 546 17.44 -13.35 12.07
C VAL A 546 16.47 -14.47 12.41
N VAL A 547 16.31 -15.46 11.52
CA VAL A 547 15.46 -16.64 11.76
C VAL A 547 15.97 -17.44 12.97
N LEU A 548 17.28 -17.69 13.09
CA LEU A 548 17.85 -18.36 14.26
C LEU A 548 17.73 -17.56 15.57
N THR A 549 17.66 -16.23 15.52
CA THR A 549 17.45 -15.40 16.72
C THR A 549 15.98 -15.30 17.15
N LEU A 550 15.02 -15.33 16.22
CA LEU A 550 13.59 -15.11 16.50
C LEU A 550 12.75 -16.38 16.58
N LEU A 551 13.26 -17.54 16.15
CA LEU A 551 12.63 -18.83 16.41
C LEU A 551 12.80 -19.20 17.90
N PRO A 552 11.72 -19.62 18.59
CA PRO A 552 11.83 -20.19 19.93
C PRO A 552 12.44 -21.60 19.88
N VAL A 553 13.07 -21.99 20.98
CA VAL A 553 13.52 -23.37 21.22
C VAL A 553 12.30 -24.23 21.52
N TRP A 554 12.01 -25.22 20.65
CA TRP A 554 11.12 -26.32 21.02
C TRP A 554 11.88 -27.31 21.90
N ASP A 555 11.28 -27.72 23.02
CA ASP A 555 11.98 -28.54 24.01
C ASP A 555 12.35 -29.93 23.48
N GLU A 556 11.51 -30.57 22.65
CA GLU A 556 11.87 -31.83 21.97
C GLU A 556 13.12 -31.68 21.10
N LEU A 557 13.23 -30.59 20.32
CA LEU A 557 14.41 -30.32 19.47
C LEU A 557 15.65 -29.99 20.31
N ALA A 558 15.47 -29.36 21.47
CA ALA A 558 16.54 -29.12 22.42
C ALA A 558 17.03 -30.41 23.08
N GLU A 559 16.11 -31.32 23.40
CA GLU A 559 16.42 -32.64 23.92
C GLU A 559 17.04 -33.56 22.85
N GLU A 560 16.70 -33.46 21.57
CA GLU A 560 17.43 -34.18 20.52
C GLU A 560 18.85 -33.63 20.31
N LEU A 561 19.00 -32.29 20.21
CA LEU A 561 20.31 -31.66 19.94
C LEU A 561 21.27 -31.73 21.14
N ALA A 562 20.77 -31.77 22.37
CA ALA A 562 21.58 -32.05 23.57
C ALA A 562 21.66 -33.55 23.90
N GLY A 563 20.64 -34.33 23.53
CA GLY A 563 20.46 -35.75 23.82
C GLY A 563 21.07 -36.71 22.79
N ALA A 564 21.90 -36.21 21.88
CA ALA A 564 22.87 -37.00 21.13
C ALA A 564 23.75 -37.92 22.03
N SER A 565 23.67 -37.76 23.36
CA SER A 565 24.13 -38.74 24.34
C SER A 565 23.13 -39.08 25.49
N ARG A 566 21.91 -39.58 25.20
CA ARG A 566 21.24 -40.66 26.01
C ARG A 566 19.96 -41.20 25.35
N MET A 567 19.74 -42.53 25.44
CA MET A 567 18.58 -43.23 24.90
C MET A 567 17.38 -43.36 25.87
N GLN A 568 16.17 -43.23 25.31
CA GLN A 568 15.01 -44.15 25.44
C GLN A 568 14.26 -44.29 26.78
N GLN A 569 12.97 -43.87 26.80
CA GLN A 569 11.81 -44.77 27.00
C GLN A 569 10.46 -44.10 26.69
N THR A 570 9.43 -44.89 26.34
CA THR A 570 8.08 -44.46 25.94
C THR A 570 6.99 -45.34 26.58
N GLN A 571 5.79 -44.81 26.85
CA GLN A 571 4.56 -45.58 27.11
C GLN A 571 3.26 -44.79 26.74
N PRO A 572 2.09 -45.44 26.55
CA PRO A 572 0.95 -44.91 25.78
C PRO A 572 -0.27 -44.38 26.58
N PRO A 573 -1.24 -43.69 25.93
CA PRO A 573 -2.41 -43.07 26.58
C PRO A 573 -3.68 -43.94 26.71
N THR A 574 -4.65 -43.46 27.48
CA THR A 574 -5.96 -44.09 27.77
C THR A 574 -7.15 -43.41 27.04
N PRO A 575 -8.30 -44.09 26.85
CA PRO A 575 -9.37 -43.63 25.95
C PRO A 575 -10.37 -42.62 26.57
N PRO A 576 -11.06 -41.81 25.74
CA PRO A 576 -11.91 -40.70 26.20
C PRO A 576 -13.34 -41.11 26.60
N SER A 577 -13.93 -40.40 27.56
CA SER A 577 -15.34 -40.50 27.93
C SER A 577 -16.22 -39.57 27.09
N LYS A 578 -17.45 -40.00 26.79
CA LYS A 578 -18.43 -39.22 26.03
C LYS A 578 -18.89 -38.00 26.84
N ARG A 579 -18.88 -36.81 26.24
CA ARG A 579 -19.58 -35.61 26.74
C ARG A 579 -20.76 -35.27 25.83
N ASN A 580 -21.88 -34.87 26.41
CA ASN A 580 -23.00 -34.32 25.66
C ASN A 580 -22.62 -32.92 25.17
N HIS A 581 -22.87 -32.64 23.90
CA HIS A 581 -22.61 -31.33 23.32
C HIS A 581 -23.75 -30.35 23.61
N SER A 582 -23.44 -29.28 24.35
CA SER A 582 -24.04 -27.97 24.05
C SER A 582 -23.65 -27.56 22.63
N PRO A 583 -24.45 -26.71 21.93
CA PRO A 583 -24.03 -26.16 20.65
C PRO A 583 -22.71 -25.40 20.86
N SER A 584 -21.66 -25.85 20.16
CA SER A 584 -20.32 -25.32 20.33
C SER A 584 -20.21 -23.87 19.86
N LEU A 585 -19.28 -23.11 20.44
CA LEU A 585 -18.94 -21.74 20.03
C LEU A 585 -18.75 -21.60 18.51
N LEU A 586 -18.24 -22.65 17.85
CA LEU A 586 -18.08 -22.74 16.40
C LEU A 586 -19.39 -22.46 15.63
N PHE A 587 -20.55 -22.87 16.14
CA PHE A 587 -21.84 -22.57 15.51
C PHE A 587 -22.24 -21.11 15.68
N GLN A 588 -22.10 -20.53 16.88
CA GLN A 588 -22.35 -19.10 17.10
C GLN A 588 -21.41 -18.21 16.27
N CYS A 589 -20.13 -18.60 16.14
CA CYS A 589 -19.19 -17.93 15.23
C CYS A 589 -19.57 -18.12 13.75
N SER A 590 -20.20 -19.24 13.37
CA SER A 590 -20.58 -19.49 11.98
C SER A 590 -21.70 -18.55 11.50
N ASP A 591 -22.71 -18.26 12.33
CA ASP A 591 -23.75 -17.28 11.97
C ASP A 591 -23.22 -15.84 11.86
N LEU A 592 -22.10 -15.53 12.53
CA LEU A 592 -21.40 -14.24 12.42
C LEU A 592 -20.49 -14.15 11.19
N ILE A 593 -19.79 -15.23 10.83
CA ILE A 593 -18.74 -15.22 9.79
C ILE A 593 -19.28 -15.60 8.41
N LEU A 594 -20.11 -16.65 8.30
CA LEU A 594 -20.54 -17.19 7.01
C LEU A 594 -21.32 -16.20 6.12
N PRO A 595 -22.13 -15.25 6.63
CA PRO A 595 -22.79 -14.24 5.79
C PRO A 595 -21.83 -13.35 4.97
N TRP A 596 -20.56 -13.21 5.38
CA TRP A 596 -19.53 -12.40 4.73
C TRP A 596 -18.67 -13.18 3.70
N LEU A 597 -18.89 -14.49 3.56
CA LEU A 597 -18.16 -15.32 2.61
C LEU A 597 -18.70 -15.15 1.18
N THR A 598 -17.82 -15.11 0.19
CA THR A 598 -18.20 -15.18 -1.23
C THR A 598 -18.90 -16.52 -1.52
N PRO A 599 -19.70 -16.65 -2.59
CA PRO A 599 -20.36 -17.90 -2.95
C PRO A 599 -19.38 -19.08 -3.14
N GLN A 600 -18.17 -18.81 -3.61
CA GLN A 600 -17.13 -19.82 -3.79
C GLN A 600 -16.62 -20.35 -2.44
N GLU A 601 -16.29 -19.45 -1.49
CA GLU A 601 -15.90 -19.82 -0.12
C GLU A 601 -17.05 -20.50 0.64
N LEU A 602 -18.28 -19.98 0.50
CA LEU A 602 -19.48 -20.51 1.13
C LEU A 602 -19.86 -21.90 0.58
N ALA A 603 -19.56 -22.17 -0.69
CA ALA A 603 -19.63 -23.49 -1.30
C ALA A 603 -18.53 -24.42 -0.76
N THR A 604 -17.26 -23.97 -0.68
CA THR A 604 -16.17 -24.75 -0.05
C THR A 604 -16.52 -25.14 1.39
N VAL A 605 -17.04 -24.21 2.19
CA VAL A 605 -17.51 -24.49 3.56
C VAL A 605 -18.66 -25.50 3.57
N SER A 606 -19.58 -25.47 2.60
CA SER A 606 -20.70 -26.43 2.49
C SER A 606 -20.29 -27.89 2.23
N LEU A 607 -19.02 -28.12 1.88
CA LEU A 607 -18.43 -29.44 1.67
C LEU A 607 -17.76 -30.01 2.94
N THR A 608 -17.56 -29.19 3.98
CA THR A 608 -16.79 -29.60 5.18
C THR A 608 -17.60 -30.44 6.16
N CYS A 609 -18.86 -30.08 6.45
CA CYS A 609 -19.75 -30.90 7.27
C CYS A 609 -21.24 -30.61 6.99
N THR A 610 -22.13 -31.51 7.42
CA THR A 610 -23.59 -31.41 7.19
C THR A 610 -24.23 -30.19 7.85
N ALA A 611 -23.75 -29.76 9.02
CA ALA A 611 -24.28 -28.59 9.72
C ALA A 611 -23.89 -27.28 8.99
N LEU A 612 -22.61 -27.12 8.62
CA LEU A 612 -22.15 -25.97 7.85
C LEU A 612 -22.78 -25.94 6.44
N ARG A 613 -23.08 -27.10 5.85
CA ARG A 613 -23.89 -27.23 4.63
C ARG A 613 -25.31 -26.68 4.80
N ALA A 614 -25.98 -26.97 5.92
CA ALA A 614 -27.32 -26.46 6.21
C ALA A 614 -27.33 -24.92 6.38
N ILE A 615 -26.36 -24.37 7.13
CA ILE A 615 -26.24 -22.91 7.34
C ILE A 615 -25.86 -22.21 6.01
N SER A 616 -24.94 -22.78 5.25
CA SER A 616 -24.58 -22.33 3.90
C SER A 616 -25.80 -22.32 2.95
N THR A 617 -26.65 -23.35 3.00
CA THR A 617 -27.90 -23.40 2.23
C THR A 617 -28.89 -22.30 2.67
N SER A 618 -29.05 -22.09 3.99
CA SER A 618 -29.89 -21.02 4.55
C SER A 618 -29.43 -19.62 4.13
N ILE A 619 -28.12 -19.35 4.15
CA ILE A 619 -27.55 -18.10 3.65
C ILE A 619 -27.79 -17.96 2.14
N THR A 620 -27.60 -19.03 1.36
CA THR A 620 -27.79 -19.03 -0.09
C THR A 620 -29.25 -18.74 -0.47
N LEU A 621 -30.22 -19.27 0.28
CA LEU A 621 -31.63 -18.93 0.13
C LEU A 621 -31.89 -17.45 0.45
N ARG A 622 -31.26 -16.86 1.48
CA ARG A 622 -31.33 -15.41 1.74
C ARG A 622 -30.74 -14.58 0.60
N ARG A 623 -29.66 -15.05 -0.04
CA ARG A 623 -29.07 -14.38 -1.23
C ARG A 623 -30.02 -14.40 -2.44
N ALA A 624 -30.86 -15.42 -2.55
CA ALA A 624 -31.85 -15.54 -3.62
C ALA A 624 -33.16 -14.77 -3.32
N SER A 625 -33.56 -14.64 -2.04
CA SER A 625 -34.78 -13.91 -1.67
C SER A 625 -34.64 -12.39 -1.76
N ASP A 626 -33.43 -11.85 -1.64
CA ASP A 626 -33.18 -10.40 -1.75
C ASP A 626 -31.76 -10.09 -2.26
N ALA A 627 -31.69 -9.45 -3.42
CA ALA A 627 -30.47 -8.91 -4.01
C ALA A 627 -29.95 -7.66 -3.29
N SER A 628 -30.85 -6.84 -2.73
CA SER A 628 -30.55 -5.56 -2.10
C SER A 628 -29.87 -5.68 -0.73
N ARG A 629 -30.03 -6.84 -0.06
CA ARG A 629 -29.58 -7.08 1.33
C ARG A 629 -30.24 -6.11 2.32
N SER A 630 -31.52 -5.79 2.08
CA SER A 630 -32.33 -4.83 2.85
C SER A 630 -31.75 -3.41 2.88
N LEU A 631 -31.03 -3.03 1.81
CA LEU A 631 -30.61 -1.64 1.55
C LEU A 631 -31.64 -0.86 0.72
N GLU A 632 -32.64 -1.54 0.14
CA GLU A 632 -33.79 -0.93 -0.52
C GLU A 632 -35.07 -1.13 0.32
N PRO A 633 -36.11 -0.28 0.16
CA PRO A 633 -37.38 -0.40 0.89
C PRO A 633 -38.11 -1.73 0.70
N HIS A 634 -37.88 -2.43 -0.41
CA HIS A 634 -38.52 -3.69 -0.78
C HIS A 634 -37.46 -4.73 -1.20
N PRO A 635 -37.59 -6.00 -0.77
CA PRO A 635 -36.66 -7.05 -1.15
C PRO A 635 -36.82 -7.41 -2.64
N ILE A 636 -35.70 -7.58 -3.35
CA ILE A 636 -35.71 -7.84 -4.80
C ILE A 636 -35.22 -9.27 -5.07
N PRO A 637 -36.12 -10.25 -5.28
CA PRO A 637 -35.74 -11.67 -5.36
C PRO A 637 -35.17 -12.05 -6.74
N PHE A 638 -34.23 -12.99 -6.72
CA PHE A 638 -33.80 -13.74 -7.91
C PHE A 638 -34.77 -14.89 -8.21
N ARG A 639 -35.21 -15.00 -9.46
CA ARG A 639 -36.06 -16.08 -9.98
C ARG A 639 -35.32 -16.78 -11.14
N ASN A 640 -34.94 -18.04 -10.95
CA ASN A 640 -34.38 -18.87 -12.01
C ASN A 640 -35.22 -20.13 -12.23
N SER A 641 -35.82 -20.22 -13.41
CA SER A 641 -36.61 -21.36 -13.90
C SER A 641 -35.98 -22.01 -15.16
N VAL A 642 -34.82 -21.53 -15.58
CA VAL A 642 -34.17 -21.87 -16.86
C VAL A 642 -32.98 -22.81 -16.67
N ASP A 643 -32.11 -22.54 -15.71
CA ASP A 643 -30.93 -23.35 -15.43
C ASP A 643 -30.68 -23.50 -13.92
N ARG A 644 -29.58 -24.17 -13.55
CA ARG A 644 -29.14 -24.33 -12.15
C ARG A 644 -28.00 -23.39 -11.76
N HIS A 645 -27.69 -22.39 -12.60
CA HIS A 645 -26.58 -21.48 -12.31
C HIS A 645 -27.05 -20.42 -11.29
N PRO A 646 -26.40 -20.31 -10.12
CA PRO A 646 -26.61 -19.17 -9.25
C PRO A 646 -26.07 -17.91 -9.94
N TYR A 647 -26.66 -16.76 -9.63
CA TYR A 647 -26.13 -15.49 -10.09
C TYR A 647 -24.72 -15.23 -9.50
N ALA A 648 -23.87 -14.55 -10.28
CA ALA A 648 -22.49 -14.24 -9.92
C ALA A 648 -22.40 -13.24 -8.75
N PHE A 649 -21.30 -13.24 -8.00
CA PHE A 649 -21.15 -12.33 -6.86
C PHE A 649 -20.90 -10.89 -7.30
N PHE A 650 -21.65 -9.97 -6.73
CA PHE A 650 -21.42 -8.52 -6.78
C PHE A 650 -21.66 -7.89 -5.40
N ILE A 651 -21.23 -6.65 -5.22
CA ILE A 651 -21.48 -5.83 -4.03
C ILE A 651 -22.66 -4.90 -4.33
N TYR A 652 -23.62 -4.78 -3.42
CA TYR A 652 -24.80 -3.94 -3.60
C TYR A 652 -24.54 -2.54 -3.05
N THR A 653 -24.79 -1.50 -3.84
CA THR A 653 -24.89 -0.12 -3.35
C THR A 653 -26.15 0.53 -3.93
N PRO A 654 -27.03 1.16 -3.14
CA PRO A 654 -28.24 1.79 -3.64
C PRO A 654 -27.97 3.08 -4.45
N SER A 655 -26.79 3.68 -4.28
CA SER A 655 -26.38 4.92 -4.97
C SER A 655 -24.91 4.91 -5.39
N GLN A 656 -24.52 5.86 -6.25
CA GLN A 656 -23.16 5.98 -6.79
C GLN A 656 -22.07 6.14 -5.70
N THR A 657 -20.97 5.38 -5.86
CA THR A 657 -19.82 5.31 -4.95
C THR A 657 -18.53 5.77 -5.63
N PRO A 658 -17.53 6.28 -4.88
CA PRO A 658 -16.24 6.61 -5.44
C PRO A 658 -15.52 5.34 -5.91
N PRO A 659 -14.53 5.44 -6.82
CA PRO A 659 -13.77 4.28 -7.25
C PRO A 659 -12.95 3.76 -6.05
N SER A 660 -13.12 2.48 -5.72
CA SER A 660 -12.59 1.90 -4.48
C SER A 660 -11.06 1.86 -4.47
N SER A 661 -10.45 2.81 -3.74
CA SER A 661 -8.98 2.94 -3.60
C SER A 661 -8.35 1.78 -2.79
N SER A 662 -9.18 1.03 -2.06
CA SER A 662 -8.79 -0.15 -1.29
C SER A 662 -8.64 -1.39 -2.16
N ARG A 663 -7.43 -1.98 -2.21
CA ARG A 663 -7.14 -3.28 -2.87
C ARG A 663 -7.71 -4.51 -2.12
N PHE A 664 -8.82 -4.34 -1.40
CA PHE A 664 -9.54 -5.40 -0.69
C PHE A 664 -10.95 -5.52 -1.28
N PRO A 665 -11.48 -6.73 -1.49
CA PRO A 665 -12.89 -6.88 -1.80
C PRO A 665 -13.71 -6.42 -0.59
N LEU A 666 -14.59 -5.43 -0.77
CA LEU A 666 -15.58 -5.07 0.25
C LEU A 666 -16.51 -6.28 0.45
N ARG A 667 -16.22 -7.07 1.48
CA ARG A 667 -17.14 -8.10 1.95
C ARG A 667 -18.34 -7.40 2.56
N GLN A 668 -19.53 -7.74 2.08
CA GLN A 668 -20.79 -7.19 2.52
C GLN A 668 -21.66 -8.36 3.00
N SER A 669 -22.22 -8.23 4.20
CA SER A 669 -22.98 -9.30 4.86
C SER A 669 -24.32 -9.59 4.15
N TRP A 670 -24.87 -10.78 4.39
CA TRP A 670 -26.26 -11.17 4.07
C TRP A 670 -27.14 -11.37 5.31
N GLY A 671 -26.71 -10.78 6.43
CA GLY A 671 -27.45 -10.73 7.68
C GLY A 671 -27.50 -12.06 8.45
N SER A 672 -27.53 -11.94 9.78
CA SER A 672 -28.24 -12.91 10.62
C SER A 672 -29.71 -12.48 10.71
N GLY A 673 -30.61 -13.43 10.98
CA GLY A 673 -32.05 -13.15 11.02
C GLY A 673 -32.55 -12.64 12.37
N CYS A 674 -33.73 -12.03 12.32
CA CYS A 674 -34.65 -11.71 13.43
C CYS A 674 -34.44 -10.41 14.23
N SER A 675 -35.58 -9.90 14.71
CA SER A 675 -35.80 -8.74 15.59
C SER A 675 -35.49 -7.36 15.00
N ALA A 676 -36.55 -6.68 14.59
CA ALA A 676 -36.53 -5.28 14.20
C ALA A 676 -36.00 -4.37 15.33
N GLN A 677 -35.07 -3.49 14.98
CA GLN A 677 -34.95 -2.18 15.61
C GLN A 677 -35.60 -1.15 14.66
N GLY A 678 -36.12 -0.05 15.21
CA GLY A 678 -36.95 0.90 14.46
C GLY A 678 -36.18 1.70 13.38
N PRO A 679 -36.88 2.51 12.57
CA PRO A 679 -36.30 3.26 11.45
C PRO A 679 -35.24 4.32 11.83
N ASN A 680 -34.90 4.48 13.11
CA ASN A 680 -34.00 5.50 13.63
C ASN A 680 -32.57 4.99 13.91
N SER A 681 -32.20 3.80 13.40
CA SER A 681 -30.87 3.21 13.59
C SER A 681 -30.18 2.79 12.28
N ALA A 682 -30.31 3.63 11.24
CA ALA A 682 -29.46 3.58 10.03
C ALA A 682 -28.05 4.18 10.32
N GLY A 683 -27.39 3.68 11.36
CA GLY A 683 -26.08 4.16 11.81
C GLY A 683 -24.92 3.31 11.29
N GLU A 684 -23.94 3.97 10.66
CA GLU A 684 -22.54 3.52 10.54
C GLU A 684 -22.28 2.09 10.01
N ILE A 685 -22.81 1.78 8.83
CA ILE A 685 -22.06 0.97 7.86
C ILE A 685 -21.62 1.92 6.74
N GLY A 686 -20.30 2.11 6.63
CA GLY A 686 -19.69 3.13 5.76
C GLY A 686 -19.83 2.86 4.26
N VAL A 687 -21.02 3.08 3.70
CA VAL A 687 -21.18 3.39 2.28
C VAL A 687 -20.89 4.87 2.10
N GLU A 688 -19.66 5.18 1.70
CA GLU A 688 -19.20 6.53 1.37
C GLU A 688 -19.86 7.00 0.07
N THR A 689 -21.14 7.40 0.15
CA THR A 689 -21.89 7.93 -1.01
C THR A 689 -21.20 9.17 -1.55
N VAL A 690 -21.09 9.33 -2.88
CA VAL A 690 -20.44 10.53 -3.48
C VAL A 690 -21.33 11.76 -3.34
N ARG A 691 -21.35 12.32 -2.13
CA ARG A 691 -21.90 13.63 -1.80
C ARG A 691 -20.73 14.61 -1.77
N LEU A 692 -20.19 14.88 -2.96
CA LEU A 692 -19.36 16.07 -3.19
C LEU A 692 -20.27 17.30 -3.06
N VAL A 693 -20.45 17.70 -1.80
CA VAL A 693 -20.96 19.01 -1.40
C VAL A 693 -19.81 20.01 -1.57
N ASP A 694 -20.14 21.25 -1.93
CA ASP A 694 -19.16 22.33 -1.93
C ASP A 694 -18.71 22.60 -0.48
N GLU A 695 -17.46 22.26 -0.15
CA GLU A 695 -16.91 22.44 1.20
C GLU A 695 -16.54 23.90 1.51
N LEU A 696 -16.71 24.82 0.55
CA LEU A 696 -16.81 26.25 0.83
C LEU A 696 -18.22 26.56 1.36
N GLY A 697 -18.32 26.76 2.68
CA GLY A 697 -19.56 27.04 3.41
C GLY A 697 -20.28 28.37 3.07
N GLU A 698 -19.97 28.99 1.93
CA GLU A 698 -20.57 30.22 1.40
C GLU A 698 -20.81 30.06 -0.13
N GLY A 699 -21.83 29.28 -0.53
CA GLY A 699 -22.12 29.09 -1.96
C GLY A 699 -23.45 28.41 -2.29
N ALA A 700 -23.67 27.19 -1.80
CA ALA A 700 -24.80 26.34 -2.21
C ALA A 700 -26.07 26.54 -1.36
N ALA A 701 -26.75 27.67 -1.53
CA ALA A 701 -28.08 27.88 -0.96
C ALA A 701 -29.10 26.89 -1.55
N GLY A 702 -29.75 26.10 -0.70
CA GLY A 702 -30.95 25.35 -1.08
C GLY A 702 -32.20 26.23 -1.10
N CYS A 703 -33.38 25.62 -1.24
CA CYS A 703 -34.64 26.34 -1.10
C CYS A 703 -35.06 26.46 0.38
N ASP A 704 -35.54 27.64 0.76
CA ASP A 704 -36.12 27.93 2.08
C ASP A 704 -37.59 27.47 2.23
N CYS A 705 -38.08 26.62 1.32
CA CYS A 705 -39.43 26.07 1.36
C CYS A 705 -39.60 25.14 2.57
N GLU A 706 -40.68 25.27 3.34
CA GLU A 706 -41.03 24.30 4.40
C GLU A 706 -41.48 22.96 3.79
N THR A 707 -42.34 23.02 2.76
CA THR A 707 -42.82 21.88 1.97
C THR A 707 -42.82 22.23 0.48
N CYS A 708 -42.76 21.19 -0.38
CA CYS A 708 -42.87 21.30 -1.83
C CYS A 708 -43.71 20.12 -2.33
N GLY A 709 -44.67 20.34 -3.23
CA GLY A 709 -45.52 19.27 -3.78
C GLY A 709 -46.60 19.79 -4.72
N GLU A 710 -47.70 19.04 -4.88
CA GLU A 710 -48.83 19.47 -5.72
C GLU A 710 -49.75 20.47 -5.01
N GLU A 711 -49.87 20.38 -3.67
CA GLU A 711 -50.69 21.29 -2.84
C GLU A 711 -49.92 22.52 -2.30
N GLY A 712 -48.59 22.54 -2.43
CA GLY A 712 -47.71 23.63 -1.99
C GLY A 712 -46.81 24.09 -3.13
N GLY A 713 -46.88 25.38 -3.47
CA GLY A 713 -46.44 25.94 -4.76
C GLY A 713 -45.01 25.62 -5.22
N GLY A 714 -44.78 25.84 -6.52
CA GLY A 714 -43.57 25.45 -7.25
C GLY A 714 -42.26 25.75 -6.51
N CYS A 715 -41.45 24.71 -6.31
CA CYS A 715 -40.17 24.84 -5.62
C CYS A 715 -39.12 25.51 -6.53
N PRO A 716 -38.33 26.48 -6.05
CA PRO A 716 -37.20 27.03 -6.81
C PRO A 716 -36.21 25.94 -7.27
N CYS A 717 -35.99 24.90 -6.46
CA CYS A 717 -35.16 23.75 -6.87
C CYS A 717 -35.73 22.97 -8.06
N SER A 718 -37.02 23.08 -8.39
CA SER A 718 -37.61 22.44 -9.57
C SER A 718 -37.50 23.31 -10.83
N GLU A 719 -37.45 24.65 -10.70
CA GLU A 719 -37.37 25.57 -11.85
C GLU A 719 -35.94 25.72 -12.41
N PHE A 720 -34.91 25.61 -11.56
CA PHE A 720 -33.50 25.78 -11.97
C PHE A 720 -32.98 24.76 -13.01
N GLY A 721 -33.70 23.67 -13.29
CA GLY A 721 -33.37 22.68 -14.32
C GLY A 721 -33.87 22.98 -15.75
N GLY A 722 -34.68 24.03 -15.93
CA GLY A 722 -35.56 24.22 -17.10
C GLY A 722 -34.94 24.48 -18.49
N PHE A 723 -33.64 24.25 -18.73
CA PHE A 723 -32.97 24.68 -19.97
C PHE A 723 -32.12 23.67 -20.76
N ASP A 724 -31.71 22.52 -20.22
CA ASP A 724 -30.93 21.52 -21.02
C ASP A 724 -31.10 20.05 -20.56
N GLY A 725 -32.28 19.68 -20.04
CA GLY A 725 -32.67 18.27 -19.87
C GLY A 725 -32.20 17.55 -18.59
N VAL A 726 -31.82 18.30 -17.56
CA VAL A 726 -31.48 17.78 -16.22
C VAL A 726 -32.55 18.18 -15.22
N VAL A 727 -33.13 17.22 -14.51
CA VAL A 727 -34.12 17.44 -13.45
C VAL A 727 -33.40 17.77 -12.14
N SER A 728 -33.94 18.70 -11.35
CA SER A 728 -33.32 19.18 -10.11
C SER A 728 -34.17 18.92 -8.86
N GLU A 729 -33.57 18.23 -7.89
CA GLU A 729 -34.21 17.82 -6.62
C GLU A 729 -33.69 18.64 -5.43
N CYS A 730 -34.47 18.68 -4.35
CA CYS A 730 -34.04 19.32 -3.10
C CYS A 730 -32.84 18.57 -2.48
N GLY A 731 -31.82 19.31 -2.05
CA GLY A 731 -30.59 18.79 -1.47
C GLY A 731 -30.60 18.68 0.05
N LEU A 732 -29.44 18.42 0.66
CA LEU A 732 -29.26 18.53 2.12
C LEU A 732 -29.23 19.99 2.59
N GLY A 733 -28.84 20.93 1.73
CA GLY A 733 -28.85 22.37 2.02
C GLY A 733 -30.21 23.07 1.85
N CYS A 734 -31.29 22.33 1.60
CA CYS A 734 -32.65 22.88 1.52
C CYS A 734 -33.37 22.76 2.88
N GLY A 735 -34.13 23.78 3.28
CA GLY A 735 -34.90 23.79 4.53
C GLY A 735 -36.06 22.79 4.57
N CYS A 736 -36.52 22.30 3.41
CA CYS A 736 -37.63 21.34 3.32
C CYS A 736 -37.25 19.96 3.89
N GLY A 737 -38.17 19.36 4.66
CA GLY A 737 -37.99 18.04 5.29
C GLY A 737 -37.79 16.86 4.32
N LEU A 738 -37.55 15.67 4.86
CA LEU A 738 -37.33 14.45 4.07
C LEU A 738 -38.56 14.04 3.25
N ASP A 739 -39.77 14.31 3.75
CA ASP A 739 -41.04 13.99 3.09
C ASP A 739 -41.37 14.90 1.89
N CYS A 740 -40.54 15.92 1.62
CA CYS A 740 -40.67 16.85 0.50
C CYS A 740 -40.90 16.13 -0.84
N GLY A 741 -41.91 16.56 -1.60
CA GLY A 741 -42.27 15.97 -2.89
C GLY A 741 -41.19 16.13 -3.96
N ASN A 742 -40.33 17.16 -3.86
CA ASN A 742 -39.16 17.35 -4.72
C ASN A 742 -37.91 16.57 -4.25
N ARG A 743 -38.12 15.45 -3.53
CA ARG A 743 -37.12 14.44 -3.16
C ARG A 743 -37.65 13.06 -3.57
N VAL A 744 -37.67 12.74 -4.86
CA VAL A 744 -38.29 11.49 -5.36
C VAL A 744 -37.26 10.36 -5.38
N SER A 745 -36.23 10.50 -6.20
CA SER A 745 -35.17 9.49 -6.40
C SER A 745 -34.17 9.40 -5.25
N GLN A 746 -34.35 10.20 -4.19
CA GLN A 746 -33.62 10.09 -2.91
C GLN A 746 -34.22 9.02 -1.97
N ARG A 747 -35.44 8.53 -2.22
CA ARG A 747 -36.18 7.61 -1.33
C ARG A 747 -35.81 6.13 -1.51
N GLY A 748 -34.96 5.80 -2.48
CA GLY A 748 -34.69 4.43 -2.90
C GLY A 748 -35.80 3.85 -3.78
N ILE A 749 -35.79 2.54 -3.96
CA ILE A 749 -36.70 1.83 -4.88
C ILE A 749 -38.06 1.59 -4.19
N GLU A 750 -39.02 2.49 -4.46
CA GLU A 750 -40.41 2.42 -3.97
C GLU A 750 -41.33 1.46 -4.78
N VAL A 751 -40.82 0.83 -5.85
CA VAL A 751 -41.56 -0.13 -6.69
C VAL A 751 -41.06 -1.56 -6.46
N ARG A 752 -41.96 -2.55 -6.38
CA ARG A 752 -41.54 -3.96 -6.29
C ARG A 752 -40.97 -4.44 -7.63
N LEU A 753 -39.79 -5.04 -7.57
CA LEU A 753 -39.03 -5.55 -8.73
C LEU A 753 -38.56 -6.98 -8.45
N LYS A 754 -38.30 -7.75 -9.51
CA LYS A 754 -37.73 -9.11 -9.45
C LYS A 754 -36.68 -9.29 -10.55
N ILE A 755 -35.64 -10.09 -10.27
CA ILE A 755 -34.56 -10.38 -11.23
C ILE A 755 -34.77 -11.79 -11.77
N VAL A 756 -35.01 -11.93 -13.07
CA VAL A 756 -35.41 -13.19 -13.71
C VAL A 756 -34.32 -13.68 -14.66
N ARG A 757 -34.05 -14.99 -14.66
CA ARG A 757 -33.14 -15.62 -15.64
C ARG A 757 -33.85 -15.81 -16.98
N ASP A 758 -33.39 -15.11 -18.03
CA ASP A 758 -33.82 -15.39 -19.42
C ASP A 758 -32.94 -16.45 -20.09
N ARG A 759 -33.49 -17.14 -21.10
CA ARG A 759 -32.82 -18.14 -21.93
C ARG A 759 -31.76 -17.56 -22.88
N THR A 760 -31.86 -16.28 -23.24
CA THR A 760 -31.04 -15.67 -24.32
C THR A 760 -30.28 -14.41 -23.90
N LYS A 761 -30.89 -13.55 -23.06
CA LYS A 761 -30.35 -12.24 -22.67
C LYS A 761 -29.50 -12.26 -21.39
N GLY A 762 -29.62 -13.30 -20.55
CA GLY A 762 -28.85 -13.42 -19.31
C GLY A 762 -29.73 -13.35 -18.06
N TRP A 763 -29.57 -12.29 -17.29
CA TRP A 763 -30.42 -11.96 -16.14
C TRP A 763 -31.09 -10.60 -16.40
N SER A 764 -32.41 -10.57 -16.34
CA SER A 764 -33.27 -9.44 -16.67
C SER A 764 -33.93 -8.87 -15.42
N LEU A 765 -34.19 -7.57 -15.38
CA LEU A 765 -35.06 -6.94 -14.38
C LEU A 765 -36.52 -6.93 -14.86
N TYR A 766 -37.45 -7.23 -13.96
CA TYR A 766 -38.90 -7.33 -14.23
C TYR A 766 -39.69 -6.61 -13.14
N ALA A 767 -40.89 -6.13 -13.49
CA ALA A 767 -41.82 -5.53 -12.54
C ALA A 767 -42.58 -6.60 -11.72
N ASP A 768 -42.64 -6.45 -10.40
CA ASP A 768 -43.37 -7.33 -9.44
C ASP A 768 -44.64 -6.61 -8.88
N GLN A 769 -45.16 -5.71 -9.72
CA GLN A 769 -46.41 -4.95 -9.59
C GLN A 769 -46.65 -4.17 -10.90
N PHE A 770 -47.86 -3.63 -11.08
CA PHE A 770 -48.10 -2.55 -12.04
C PHE A 770 -47.27 -1.28 -11.69
N ILE A 771 -46.71 -0.62 -12.69
CA ILE A 771 -45.97 0.65 -12.57
C ILE A 771 -46.54 1.65 -13.59
N PRO A 772 -47.25 2.72 -13.15
CA PRO A 772 -47.81 3.70 -14.06
C PRO A 772 -46.71 4.54 -14.74
N LYS A 773 -47.03 5.11 -15.90
CA LYS A 773 -46.17 6.01 -16.69
C LYS A 773 -45.64 7.20 -15.87
N GLY A 774 -44.37 7.56 -16.07
CA GLY A 774 -43.69 8.68 -15.42
C GLY A 774 -43.23 8.41 -13.98
N ARG A 775 -43.42 7.20 -13.45
CA ARG A 775 -42.99 6.81 -12.11
C ARG A 775 -41.50 6.51 -12.08
N PHE A 776 -40.80 6.98 -11.03
CA PHE A 776 -39.41 6.61 -10.75
C PHE A 776 -39.29 5.10 -10.48
N VAL A 777 -38.30 4.46 -11.08
CA VAL A 777 -38.05 3.02 -10.97
C VAL A 777 -36.78 2.72 -10.18
N CYS A 778 -35.62 3.25 -10.61
CA CYS A 778 -34.34 3.12 -9.89
C CYS A 778 -33.27 4.08 -10.41
N GLU A 779 -32.16 4.24 -9.68
CA GLU A 779 -30.92 4.87 -10.12
C GLU A 779 -30.03 3.86 -10.87
N TYR A 780 -29.17 4.29 -11.80
CA TYR A 780 -28.02 3.48 -12.25
C TYR A 780 -26.83 3.71 -11.31
N ALA A 781 -26.73 2.87 -10.27
CA ALA A 781 -25.71 2.99 -9.23
C ALA A 781 -24.52 2.04 -9.46
N GLY A 782 -23.31 2.52 -9.21
CA GLY A 782 -22.05 1.77 -9.30
C GLY A 782 -20.82 2.60 -8.94
N GLU A 783 -19.62 2.11 -9.26
CA GLU A 783 -18.37 2.89 -9.10
C GLU A 783 -18.28 4.01 -10.15
N LEU A 784 -18.04 5.25 -9.72
CA LEU A 784 -17.75 6.38 -10.62
C LEU A 784 -16.30 6.30 -11.13
N LEU A 785 -16.11 6.11 -12.44
CA LEU A 785 -14.80 5.91 -13.05
C LEU A 785 -14.36 7.06 -13.95
N THR A 786 -13.08 7.40 -13.87
CA THR A 786 -12.41 8.25 -14.88
C THR A 786 -12.40 7.54 -16.23
N THR A 787 -12.37 8.29 -17.33
CA THR A 787 -12.34 7.71 -18.69
C THR A 787 -11.06 6.88 -18.96
N LYS A 788 -9.98 7.10 -18.21
CA LYS A 788 -8.77 6.23 -18.25
C LYS A 788 -9.07 4.86 -17.64
N GLU A 789 -9.65 4.83 -16.45
CA GLU A 789 -9.98 3.60 -15.71
C GLU A 789 -11.09 2.80 -16.42
N ALA A 790 -12.13 3.49 -16.90
CA ALA A 790 -13.22 2.87 -17.67
C ALA A 790 -12.70 2.13 -18.93
N ARG A 791 -11.73 2.72 -19.66
CA ARG A 791 -11.07 2.08 -20.81
C ARG A 791 -10.25 0.85 -20.43
N LEU A 792 -9.48 0.92 -19.34
CA LEU A 792 -8.67 -0.19 -18.85
C LEU A 792 -9.57 -1.38 -18.43
N ARG A 793 -10.66 -1.11 -17.71
CA ARG A 793 -11.65 -2.13 -17.37
C ARG A 793 -12.35 -2.69 -18.61
N GLN A 794 -12.74 -1.85 -19.56
CA GLN A 794 -13.40 -2.32 -20.79
C GLN A 794 -12.52 -3.26 -21.62
N GLN A 795 -11.20 -3.06 -21.68
CA GLN A 795 -10.27 -3.98 -22.37
C GLN A 795 -10.30 -5.37 -21.71
N VAL A 796 -10.18 -5.42 -20.38
CA VAL A 796 -10.27 -6.67 -19.59
C VAL A 796 -11.66 -7.31 -19.70
N TYR A 797 -12.72 -6.51 -19.85
CA TYR A 797 -14.08 -7.00 -20.04
C TYR A 797 -14.36 -7.52 -21.46
N ASP A 798 -13.78 -6.90 -22.51
CA ASP A 798 -13.83 -7.41 -23.89
C ASP A 798 -13.08 -8.77 -23.98
N GLU A 799 -11.97 -8.93 -23.24
CA GLU A 799 -11.26 -10.21 -23.10
C GLU A 799 -12.13 -11.28 -22.42
N PHE A 800 -12.65 -11.04 -21.21
CA PHE A 800 -13.53 -12.02 -20.52
C PHE A 800 -14.85 -12.30 -21.27
N ALA A 801 -15.38 -11.34 -22.02
CA ALA A 801 -16.57 -11.54 -22.86
C ALA A 801 -16.32 -12.45 -24.07
N SER A 802 -15.05 -12.67 -24.45
CA SER A 802 -14.69 -13.55 -25.57
C SER A 802 -15.02 -15.02 -25.30
N ASP A 803 -15.07 -15.44 -24.03
CA ASP A 803 -15.54 -16.77 -23.60
C ASP A 803 -17.08 -16.88 -23.54
N GLY A 804 -17.81 -15.82 -23.91
CA GLY A 804 -19.28 -15.80 -24.03
C GLY A 804 -20.07 -15.83 -22.72
N ASN A 805 -19.41 -15.95 -21.57
CA ASN A 805 -20.04 -16.09 -20.24
C ASN A 805 -20.02 -14.81 -19.38
N PHE A 806 -19.56 -13.67 -19.93
CA PHE A 806 -19.39 -12.43 -19.19
C PHE A 806 -20.03 -11.22 -19.89
N SER A 807 -20.84 -10.48 -19.15
CA SER A 807 -21.47 -9.22 -19.60
C SER A 807 -21.08 -8.10 -18.62
N PRO A 808 -20.29 -7.10 -19.04
CA PRO A 808 -20.00 -5.93 -18.21
C PRO A 808 -21.23 -5.03 -18.08
N ALA A 809 -21.28 -4.29 -16.97
CA ALA A 809 -22.29 -3.27 -16.69
C ALA A 809 -21.60 -1.90 -16.52
N LEU A 810 -20.83 -1.51 -17.55
CA LEU A 810 -20.18 -0.20 -17.66
C LEU A 810 -21.05 0.71 -18.54
N LEU A 811 -21.42 1.88 -18.03
CA LEU A 811 -22.24 2.87 -18.74
C LEU A 811 -21.50 4.22 -18.83
N VAL A 812 -21.53 4.84 -20.01
CA VAL A 812 -20.97 6.18 -20.23
C VAL A 812 -22.10 7.20 -20.14
N VAL A 813 -21.93 8.22 -19.29
CA VAL A 813 -22.91 9.30 -19.11
C VAL A 813 -22.33 10.60 -19.68
N ARG A 814 -23.18 11.37 -20.38
CA ARG A 814 -22.83 12.61 -21.06
C ARG A 814 -23.87 13.69 -20.78
N GLU A 815 -23.52 14.62 -19.91
CA GLU A 815 -24.28 15.85 -19.70
C GLU A 815 -23.74 16.92 -20.65
N HIS A 816 -24.59 17.53 -21.47
CA HIS A 816 -24.22 18.73 -22.22
C HIS A 816 -24.42 19.93 -21.30
N LEU A 817 -23.39 20.75 -21.10
CA LEU A 817 -23.50 21.92 -20.22
C LEU A 817 -24.27 23.03 -20.95
N PRO A 818 -25.04 23.90 -20.25
CA PRO A 818 -25.93 24.91 -20.86
C PRO A 818 -25.30 25.89 -21.87
N SER A 819 -23.97 25.98 -21.92
CA SER A 819 -23.24 26.74 -22.95
C SER A 819 -23.18 26.05 -24.32
N ARG A 820 -23.52 24.75 -24.38
CA ARG A 820 -23.36 23.79 -25.49
C ARG A 820 -21.95 23.72 -26.10
N LYS A 821 -20.94 24.31 -25.43
CA LYS A 821 -19.52 24.32 -25.83
C LYS A 821 -18.68 23.24 -25.14
N ALA A 822 -19.23 22.56 -24.13
CA ALA A 822 -18.57 21.52 -23.37
C ALA A 822 -19.57 20.45 -22.92
N CYS A 823 -19.13 19.21 -22.85
CA CYS A 823 -19.88 18.07 -22.32
C CYS A 823 -19.12 17.48 -21.13
N LEU A 824 -19.81 17.33 -20.00
CA LEU A 824 -19.32 16.58 -18.84
C LEU A 824 -19.54 15.10 -19.12
N ARG A 825 -18.44 14.39 -19.42
CA ARG A 825 -18.43 12.93 -19.57
C ARG A 825 -17.90 12.26 -18.30
N TYR A 826 -18.69 11.34 -17.75
CA TYR A 826 -18.30 10.44 -16.67
C TYR A 826 -18.75 9.02 -17.01
N ASN A 827 -18.29 8.03 -16.24
CA ASN A 827 -18.56 6.62 -16.51
C ASN A 827 -18.95 5.94 -15.19
N ILE A 828 -19.95 5.06 -15.21
CA ILE A 828 -20.45 4.33 -14.03
C ILE A 828 -20.25 2.84 -14.28
N ASP A 829 -19.53 2.16 -13.40
CA ASP A 829 -19.29 0.72 -13.49
C ASP A 829 -20.07 -0.03 -12.40
N ALA A 830 -21.19 -0.61 -12.81
CA ALA A 830 -22.04 -1.48 -11.98
C ALA A 830 -21.60 -2.96 -12.05
N THR A 831 -20.48 -3.29 -12.72
CA THR A 831 -20.06 -4.68 -12.95
C THR A 831 -19.72 -5.39 -11.65
N ARG A 832 -18.92 -4.75 -10.77
CA ARG A 832 -18.45 -5.31 -9.49
C ARG A 832 -19.23 -4.80 -8.27
N VAL A 833 -19.59 -3.51 -8.28
CA VAL A 833 -20.33 -2.81 -7.21
C VAL A 833 -21.45 -2.03 -7.89
N GLY A 834 -22.71 -2.23 -7.50
CA GLY A 834 -23.85 -1.51 -8.10
C GLY A 834 -25.20 -1.97 -7.55
N ASN A 835 -26.32 -1.39 -8.03
CA ASN A 835 -27.68 -1.83 -7.65
C ASN A 835 -28.30 -2.78 -8.69
N VAL A 836 -29.64 -2.87 -8.72
CA VAL A 836 -30.38 -3.71 -9.67
C VAL A 836 -30.45 -3.18 -11.10
N ALA A 837 -30.13 -1.92 -11.36
CA ALA A 837 -30.20 -1.35 -12.71
C ALA A 837 -29.25 -2.03 -13.71
N ARG A 838 -28.19 -2.70 -13.20
CA ARG A 838 -27.29 -3.58 -13.95
C ARG A 838 -27.95 -4.79 -14.64
N PHE A 839 -29.24 -5.04 -14.37
CA PHE A 839 -30.04 -6.12 -14.97
C PHE A 839 -31.11 -5.62 -15.96
N ILE A 840 -31.23 -4.30 -16.17
CA ILE A 840 -32.16 -3.73 -17.15
C ILE A 840 -31.56 -3.96 -18.54
N ASN A 841 -32.29 -4.67 -19.41
CA ASN A 841 -31.79 -5.09 -20.72
C ASN A 841 -31.95 -4.01 -21.80
N HIS A 842 -31.24 -4.21 -22.91
CA HIS A 842 -31.40 -3.37 -24.09
C HIS A 842 -32.69 -3.70 -24.86
N SER A 843 -33.44 -2.66 -25.29
CA SER A 843 -34.34 -2.75 -26.45
C SER A 843 -34.05 -1.68 -27.50
N CYS A 844 -34.19 -2.05 -28.78
CA CYS A 844 -33.85 -1.20 -29.92
C CYS A 844 -34.92 -0.15 -30.28
N ASP A 845 -36.16 -0.33 -29.80
CA ASP A 845 -37.27 0.61 -29.95
C ASP A 845 -37.28 1.73 -28.90
N GLY A 846 -36.38 1.66 -27.91
CA GLY A 846 -36.31 2.57 -26.77
C GLY A 846 -36.60 1.88 -25.44
N GLY A 847 -37.50 0.88 -25.44
CA GLY A 847 -37.97 0.20 -24.24
C GLY A 847 -38.97 0.99 -23.39
N ASN A 848 -39.50 0.32 -22.37
CA ASN A 848 -40.50 0.84 -21.43
C ASN A 848 -39.92 1.74 -20.32
N LEU A 849 -38.59 1.98 -20.31
CA LEU A 849 -37.93 2.95 -19.45
C LEU A 849 -37.22 4.06 -20.25
N PHE A 850 -37.38 5.31 -19.81
CA PHE A 850 -36.53 6.42 -20.23
C PHE A 850 -35.53 6.80 -19.12
N THR A 851 -34.37 7.29 -19.54
CA THR A 851 -33.34 7.80 -18.63
C THR A 851 -33.49 9.30 -18.40
N THR A 852 -33.09 9.78 -17.22
CA THR A 852 -33.08 11.21 -16.87
C THR A 852 -31.92 11.47 -15.92
N LEU A 853 -31.23 12.59 -16.12
CA LEU A 853 -30.21 13.07 -15.18
C LEU A 853 -30.90 13.85 -14.06
N VAL A 854 -30.65 13.46 -12.81
CA VAL A 854 -31.22 14.08 -11.62
C VAL A 854 -30.11 14.65 -10.75
N ARG A 855 -30.03 15.98 -10.65
CA ARG A 855 -29.07 16.68 -9.78
C ARG A 855 -29.79 17.15 -8.51
N SER A 856 -29.36 16.68 -7.35
CA SER A 856 -29.85 17.21 -6.08
C SER A 856 -29.09 18.49 -5.72
N SER A 857 -29.76 19.49 -5.12
CA SER A 857 -29.13 20.78 -4.82
C SER A 857 -27.89 20.61 -3.93
N GLY A 858 -26.82 21.35 -4.25
CA GLY A 858 -25.51 21.23 -3.60
C GLY A 858 -24.67 20.02 -3.99
N ALA A 859 -25.10 19.15 -4.92
CA ALA A 859 -24.28 18.04 -5.44
C ALA A 859 -23.67 18.35 -6.82
N LEU A 860 -22.37 18.13 -6.99
CA LEU A 860 -21.67 18.41 -8.26
C LEU A 860 -22.15 17.53 -9.43
N LEU A 861 -22.21 16.21 -9.22
CA LEU A 861 -22.54 15.24 -10.26
C LEU A 861 -24.03 14.88 -10.26
N PRO A 862 -24.69 14.70 -11.43
CA PRO A 862 -26.05 14.19 -11.50
C PRO A 862 -26.08 12.66 -11.39
N ARG A 863 -27.16 12.15 -10.79
CA ARG A 863 -27.47 10.72 -10.73
C ARG A 863 -28.26 10.35 -11.99
N LEU A 864 -27.99 9.19 -12.59
CA LEU A 864 -28.76 8.71 -13.73
C LEU A 864 -29.93 7.89 -13.21
N CYS A 865 -31.16 8.30 -13.53
CA CYS A 865 -32.38 7.70 -13.01
C CYS A 865 -33.26 7.17 -14.15
N PHE A 866 -33.96 6.06 -13.90
CA PHE A 866 -34.94 5.48 -14.79
C PHE A 866 -36.36 5.82 -14.34
N PHE A 867 -37.19 6.19 -15.32
CA PHE A 867 -38.61 6.44 -15.17
C PHE A 867 -39.38 5.66 -16.24
N SER A 868 -40.60 5.22 -15.95
CA SER A 868 -41.44 4.48 -16.89
C SER A 868 -41.89 5.36 -18.06
N SER A 869 -41.59 4.95 -19.30
CA SER A 869 -42.01 5.66 -20.52
C SER A 869 -43.47 5.39 -20.87
N GLU A 870 -44.07 4.31 -20.34
CA GLU A 870 -45.46 3.87 -20.51
C GLU A 870 -45.99 3.13 -19.26
N ASP A 871 -47.19 2.57 -19.32
CA ASP A 871 -47.85 1.88 -18.21
C ASP A 871 -47.46 0.39 -18.16
N ILE A 872 -46.47 0.06 -17.33
CA ILE A 872 -45.81 -1.25 -17.26
C ILE A 872 -46.62 -2.22 -16.41
N GLN A 873 -46.87 -3.43 -16.94
CA GLN A 873 -47.62 -4.48 -16.26
C GLN A 873 -46.77 -5.31 -15.29
N GLU A 874 -47.42 -6.04 -14.38
CA GLU A 874 -46.75 -7.05 -13.56
C GLU A 874 -46.26 -8.22 -14.44
N ASP A 875 -45.06 -8.75 -14.13
CA ASP A 875 -44.33 -9.73 -14.95
C ASP A 875 -43.90 -9.22 -16.36
N GLU A 876 -43.88 -7.89 -16.57
CA GLU A 876 -43.25 -7.25 -17.73
C GLU A 876 -41.74 -6.99 -17.52
N GLU A 877 -40.94 -7.11 -18.58
CA GLU A 877 -39.49 -6.93 -18.54
C GLU A 877 -39.11 -5.46 -18.68
N LEU A 878 -38.23 -4.97 -17.80
CA LEU A 878 -37.75 -3.59 -17.83
C LEU A 878 -36.57 -3.46 -18.81
N THR A 879 -36.71 -2.55 -19.78
CA THR A 879 -35.74 -2.35 -20.87
C THR A 879 -35.52 -0.88 -21.23
N PHE A 880 -34.33 -0.56 -21.73
CA PHE A 880 -34.00 0.78 -22.24
C PHE A 880 -33.07 0.74 -23.47
N SER A 881 -32.91 1.87 -24.18
CA SER A 881 -31.86 1.98 -25.20
C SER A 881 -30.48 2.22 -24.57
N TYR A 882 -29.52 1.33 -24.85
CA TYR A 882 -28.15 1.42 -24.33
C TYR A 882 -27.31 2.54 -24.97
N GLY A 883 -27.81 3.20 -26.03
CA GLY A 883 -27.13 4.32 -26.70
C GLY A 883 -27.22 4.26 -28.23
N GLU A 884 -26.64 5.27 -28.88
CA GLU A 884 -26.62 5.36 -30.35
C GLU A 884 -25.73 4.28 -31.00
N VAL A 885 -26.16 3.83 -32.18
CA VAL A 885 -25.73 2.55 -32.74
C VAL A 885 -24.53 2.70 -33.65
N THR A 886 -23.33 2.59 -33.08
CA THR A 886 -22.11 2.32 -33.85
C THR A 886 -21.91 0.81 -34.00
N LEU A 887 -22.25 0.28 -35.19
CA LEU A 887 -22.19 -1.16 -35.50
C LEU A 887 -20.74 -1.68 -35.56
N ARG A 888 -20.17 -2.07 -34.41
CA ARG A 888 -18.94 -2.89 -34.35
C ARG A 888 -19.20 -4.24 -35.06
N SER A 889 -18.38 -4.57 -36.06
CA SER A 889 -18.46 -5.83 -36.83
C SER A 889 -18.27 -7.10 -35.98
N LYS A 890 -17.61 -6.97 -34.83
CA LYS A 890 -17.44 -8.01 -33.79
C LYS A 890 -18.44 -7.90 -32.61
N GLY A 891 -19.37 -6.96 -32.62
CA GLY A 891 -20.30 -6.72 -31.51
C GLY A 891 -21.28 -7.88 -31.26
N LEU A 892 -21.68 -8.07 -29.99
CA LEU A 892 -22.62 -9.09 -29.54
C LEU A 892 -23.97 -9.00 -30.27
N LYS A 893 -24.66 -10.14 -30.41
CA LYS A 893 -26.01 -10.19 -31.01
C LYS A 893 -27.05 -9.57 -30.07
N CYS A 894 -28.02 -8.86 -30.64
CA CYS A 894 -29.18 -8.37 -29.89
C CYS A 894 -30.31 -9.41 -29.90
N PHE A 895 -30.97 -9.59 -28.76
CA PHE A 895 -32.09 -10.51 -28.56
C PHE A 895 -33.31 -9.81 -27.93
N CYS A 896 -33.49 -8.50 -28.16
CA CYS A 896 -34.60 -7.73 -27.59
C CYS A 896 -36.00 -8.16 -28.10
N GLY A 897 -36.09 -8.79 -29.27
CA GLY A 897 -37.36 -9.24 -29.88
C GLY A 897 -38.12 -8.16 -30.66
N SER A 898 -37.71 -6.90 -30.56
CA SER A 898 -38.33 -5.77 -31.28
C SER A 898 -38.33 -5.93 -32.80
N SER A 899 -39.38 -5.47 -33.46
CA SER A 899 -39.51 -5.45 -34.93
C SER A 899 -38.49 -4.53 -35.61
N CYS A 900 -37.91 -3.56 -34.88
CA CYS A 900 -36.85 -2.67 -35.36
C CYS A 900 -35.42 -3.14 -34.97
N CYS A 901 -35.28 -4.35 -34.43
CA CYS A 901 -34.00 -4.86 -33.92
C CYS A 901 -32.89 -4.87 -34.99
N LEU A 902 -31.78 -4.19 -34.68
CA LEU A 902 -30.62 -4.06 -35.58
C LEU A 902 -29.67 -5.28 -35.52
N GLY A 903 -30.09 -6.37 -34.88
CA GLY A 903 -29.38 -7.65 -34.81
C GLY A 903 -28.11 -7.67 -33.93
N ARG A 904 -27.59 -6.52 -33.51
CA ARG A 904 -26.43 -6.39 -32.60
C ARG A 904 -26.70 -5.35 -31.51
N LEU A 905 -26.07 -5.54 -30.34
CA LEU A 905 -26.10 -4.55 -29.27
C LEU A 905 -25.26 -3.31 -29.67
N PRO A 906 -25.68 -2.08 -29.32
CA PRO A 906 -24.85 -0.89 -29.49
C PRO A 906 -23.63 -0.98 -28.56
N ALA A 907 -22.47 -0.52 -29.05
CA ALA A 907 -21.22 -0.54 -28.29
C ALA A 907 -20.31 0.62 -28.72
N GLU A 908 -20.30 1.69 -27.93
CA GLU A 908 -19.44 2.85 -28.18
C GLU A 908 -17.95 2.51 -28.00
N GLN A 909 -17.07 3.16 -28.77
CA GLN A 909 -15.64 3.19 -28.46
C GLN A 909 -15.37 4.20 -27.33
N THR A 910 -15.32 3.69 -26.10
CA THR A 910 -15.06 4.47 -24.86
C THR A 910 -13.79 5.30 -24.97
#